data_AF-A0A7S3Z738-F1
#
_entry.id   AF-A0A7S3Z738-F1
#
_cell.length_a   1.000
_cell.length_b   1.000
_cell.length_c   1.000
_cell.angle_alpha   90.00
_cell.angle_beta   90.00
_cell.angle_gamma   90.00
#
_symmetry.space_group_name_H-M   'P 1'
#
loop_
_entity.id
_entity.type
_entity.pdbx_description
1 polymer ?
#
loop_
_entity_poly.entity_id
_entity_poly.type
_entity_poly.pdbx_seq_one_letter_code
_entity_poly.pdbx_strand_id
1 'polypeptide(L)'
;MGPDEIGNRVLCLESFHEQINSNIGELREDFERGGWEDVPRMFNDASVAAVLRSLKRGSAGGMDGVRNEELRQLPSLAVLYLARLYDLLFAAGVCVKPWRLACLFPIPKGSDVHKATDLRPIALTSVFCRVFEKVLNESLTAHVLDEGLLPSDQYGFLRGKETVGITTRIAQKLRVMRGNQVRAGLFLDVCKAYNSVWHEGLLWKLRDLSIPRHYVRWMSSWLSSRKYVTRIGQSVSSERAHRTGLPQGSVLSPLLFILFFSDVILGLGSDAFLFADDATLLSKPFPAGKRLTFRGLQRDLCDVLDWGRRWLLDFSGIKTKLVLFSRCKALCREDYKLDMNGTAVAHSDRAKCLGVVFDQQYKFHHECQRRLSIFKQRMSMVMRLGGYRFGCPSRYMIRLYNSVAVPALLYNPWSFLLGPASYLKKAKALQRQFLRRVLSLPRCSGGDVAEVYARIVPLGLRIMALVAMMGVRLNSGRDVLYQEEYRLFCAGSDIERVLNRKVATWKTPFGVILRALRAHSIPVEAKGLRSASGTSPMQRSIQLPDMKQFHKRESERNRAKASDFGHAVIASIPKRDVIMFVDGGRGDDHCRAAVHVVLPQGASQDFCWDIVGRFPSSHRAELLAISKAIDLANKVGLSTTIVGDSQAAIKAVLSPRTRCPVARQIFRKLQRSESVSGLVWVPSHVGIPGNEHVDMLVTHPGESNGVVELEPTVGDFVKAIKRGTLSAWQELWSLSDHSQEAHILFPRIPPDRRH
;
A
#
# COMPACT_ATOMS: atom_id res chain seq x y z
N MET A 1 13.77 24.37 35.68
CA MET A 1 12.41 24.42 36.24
C MET A 1 12.53 24.33 37.75
N GLY A 2 11.77 25.14 38.48
CA GLY A 2 11.73 25.09 39.95
C GLY A 2 10.84 23.95 40.46
N PRO A 3 10.89 23.61 41.77
CA PRO A 3 10.14 22.52 42.38
C PRO A 3 8.61 22.64 42.22
N ASP A 4 8.08 23.86 42.31
CA ASP A 4 6.63 24.13 42.27
C ASP A 4 5.99 23.87 40.89
N GLU A 5 6.76 24.10 39.82
CA GLU A 5 6.32 23.85 38.44
C GLU A 5 6.26 22.35 38.12
N ILE A 6 7.10 21.56 38.79
CA ILE A 6 7.11 20.09 38.71
C ILE A 6 5.92 19.52 39.49
N GLY A 7 5.67 20.02 40.71
CA GLY A 7 4.52 19.61 41.54
C GLY A 7 3.17 19.83 40.85
N ASN A 8 2.96 21.01 40.25
CA ASN A 8 1.73 21.32 39.50
C ASN A 8 1.54 20.43 38.26
N ARG A 9 2.63 20.06 37.56
CA ARG A 9 2.55 19.15 36.41
C ARG A 9 2.22 17.72 36.83
N VAL A 10 2.72 17.24 37.98
CA VAL A 10 2.41 15.90 38.49
C VAL A 10 0.93 15.77 38.86
N LEU A 11 0.37 16.74 39.61
CA LEU A 11 -1.04 16.75 39.97
C LEU A 11 -1.97 16.79 38.75
N CYS A 12 -1.59 17.54 37.71
CA CYS A 12 -2.33 17.58 36.44
C CYS A 12 -2.32 16.23 35.69
N LEU A 13 -1.20 15.49 35.75
CA LEU A 13 -1.09 14.15 35.14
C LEU A 13 -1.94 13.12 35.88
N GLU A 14 -1.93 13.14 37.22
CA GLU A 14 -2.75 12.25 38.05
C GLU A 14 -4.24 12.48 37.78
N SER A 15 -4.68 13.74 37.79
CA SER A 15 -6.05 14.12 37.45
C SER A 15 -6.46 13.67 36.04
N PHE A 16 -5.57 13.79 35.05
CA PHE A 16 -5.82 13.29 33.69
C PHE A 16 -6.00 11.76 33.63
N HIS A 17 -5.16 11.01 34.34
CA HIS A 17 -5.28 9.55 34.40
C HIS A 17 -6.54 9.10 35.13
N GLU A 18 -6.90 9.77 36.23
CA GLU A 18 -8.17 9.54 36.93
C GLU A 18 -9.37 9.80 36.01
N GLN A 19 -9.37 10.89 35.26
CA GLN A 19 -10.43 11.22 34.31
C GLN A 19 -10.56 10.15 33.21
N ILE A 20 -9.45 9.63 32.68
CA ILE A 20 -9.47 8.51 31.72
C ILE A 20 -10.08 7.27 32.38
N ASN A 21 -9.63 6.93 33.60
CA ASN A 21 -10.12 5.75 34.30
C ASN A 21 -11.61 5.84 34.62
N SER A 22 -12.11 7.01 35.03
CA SER A 22 -13.55 7.26 35.26
C SER A 22 -14.37 7.08 33.98
N ASN A 23 -13.92 7.71 32.89
CA ASN A 23 -14.54 7.59 31.56
C ASN A 23 -14.59 6.14 31.06
N ILE A 24 -13.56 5.35 31.34
CA ILE A 24 -13.50 3.94 31.00
C ILE A 24 -14.38 3.10 31.95
N GLY A 25 -14.53 3.51 33.20
CA GLY A 25 -15.50 2.93 34.15
C GLY A 25 -16.92 3.03 33.61
N GLU A 26 -17.36 4.24 33.24
CA GLU A 26 -18.66 4.49 32.59
C GLU A 26 -18.83 3.67 31.31
N LEU A 27 -17.81 3.59 30.46
CA LEU A 27 -17.83 2.77 29.26
C LEU A 27 -18.06 1.28 29.56
N ARG A 28 -17.44 0.75 30.63
CA ARG A 28 -17.63 -0.65 31.04
C ARG A 28 -19.05 -0.89 31.53
N GLU A 29 -19.60 0.03 32.31
CA GLU A 29 -21.01 -0.02 32.74
C GLU A 29 -21.97 0.07 31.55
N ASP A 30 -21.70 0.96 30.59
CA ASP A 30 -22.47 1.09 29.35
C ASP A 30 -22.41 -0.18 28.49
N PHE A 31 -21.26 -0.86 28.46
CA PHE A 31 -21.13 -2.15 27.77
C PHE A 31 -21.96 -3.25 28.42
N GLU A 32 -22.17 -3.18 29.73
CA GLU A 32 -23.02 -4.10 30.48
C GLU A 32 -24.51 -3.77 30.31
N ARG A 33 -24.87 -2.49 30.11
CA ARG A 33 -26.26 -2.01 29.95
C ARG A 33 -26.78 -1.96 28.51
N GLY A 34 -25.93 -1.92 27.49
CA GLY A 34 -26.30 -1.63 26.09
C GLY A 34 -26.82 -2.81 25.26
N GLY A 35 -27.93 -2.57 24.54
CA GLY A 35 -28.65 -3.51 23.67
C GLY A 35 -27.89 -3.96 22.42
N TRP A 36 -28.19 -5.19 22.00
CA TRP A 36 -27.49 -5.97 20.97
C TRP A 36 -27.93 -5.68 19.54
N GLU A 37 -28.82 -4.70 19.36
CA GLU A 37 -29.73 -4.66 18.21
C GLU A 37 -29.16 -3.95 16.97
N ASP A 38 -28.07 -3.18 17.10
CA ASP A 38 -27.48 -2.39 16.00
C ASP A 38 -26.04 -2.80 15.59
N VAL A 39 -25.60 -4.02 15.88
CA VAL A 39 -24.26 -4.47 15.44
C VAL A 39 -24.28 -4.90 13.97
N PRO A 40 -23.45 -4.31 13.09
CA PRO A 40 -23.40 -4.71 11.69
C PRO A 40 -22.98 -6.18 11.54
N ARG A 41 -23.68 -6.94 10.69
CA ARG A 41 -23.23 -8.27 10.24
C ARG A 41 -22.01 -8.15 9.33
N MET A 42 -20.84 -8.10 9.94
CA MET A 42 -19.57 -7.88 9.25
C MET A 42 -18.92 -9.22 8.81
N PHE A 43 -19.10 -10.29 9.58
CA PHE A 43 -18.51 -11.60 9.35
C PHE A 43 -19.45 -12.49 8.54
N ASN A 44 -19.57 -12.24 7.23
CA ASN A 44 -20.23 -13.19 6.32
C ASN A 44 -19.28 -14.27 5.79
N ASP A 45 -19.87 -15.35 5.25
CA ASP A 45 -19.16 -16.50 4.69
C ASP A 45 -18.17 -16.10 3.59
N ALA A 46 -18.53 -15.16 2.72
CA ALA A 46 -17.66 -14.65 1.66
C ALA A 46 -16.42 -13.93 2.23
N SER A 47 -16.60 -13.12 3.28
CA SER A 47 -15.54 -12.36 3.93
C SER A 47 -14.56 -13.29 4.64
N VAL A 48 -15.07 -14.28 5.38
CA VAL A 48 -14.24 -15.29 6.06
C VAL A 48 -13.54 -16.17 5.02
N ALA A 49 -14.24 -16.69 4.01
CA ALA A 49 -13.65 -17.49 2.94
C ALA A 49 -12.52 -16.77 2.19
N ALA A 50 -12.66 -15.46 1.97
CA ALA A 50 -11.62 -14.65 1.35
C ALA A 50 -10.37 -14.54 2.24
N VAL A 51 -10.53 -14.31 3.54
CA VAL A 51 -9.40 -14.30 4.49
C VAL A 51 -8.72 -15.67 4.54
N LEU A 52 -9.50 -16.75 4.67
CA LEU A 52 -8.99 -18.12 4.71
C LEU A 52 -8.12 -18.43 3.48
N ARG A 53 -8.62 -18.15 2.28
CA ARG A 53 -7.87 -18.33 1.03
C ARG A 53 -6.59 -17.50 0.96
N SER A 54 -6.56 -16.34 1.63
CA SER A 54 -5.40 -15.45 1.69
C SER A 54 -4.31 -15.88 2.69
N LEU A 55 -4.59 -16.86 3.57
CA LEU A 55 -3.62 -17.30 4.58
C LEU A 55 -2.35 -17.86 3.92
N LYS A 56 -1.19 -17.40 4.38
CA LYS A 56 0.12 -17.85 3.88
C LYS A 56 0.34 -19.31 4.29
N ARG A 57 0.75 -20.14 3.34
CA ARG A 57 1.21 -21.51 3.60
C ARG A 57 2.59 -21.49 4.29
N GLY A 58 2.90 -22.50 5.08
CA GLY A 58 4.14 -22.64 5.85
C GLY A 58 4.26 -21.67 7.01
N SER A 59 3.16 -21.08 7.47
CA SER A 59 3.16 -20.20 8.64
C SER A 59 3.08 -21.03 9.92
N ALA A 60 3.78 -20.61 10.97
CA ALA A 60 3.67 -21.22 12.29
C ALA A 60 2.24 -21.07 12.86
N GLY A 61 1.76 -22.16 13.47
CA GLY A 61 0.53 -22.22 14.26
C GLY A 61 0.69 -21.54 15.63
N GLY A 62 -0.43 -21.35 16.33
CA GLY A 62 -0.42 -20.92 17.72
C GLY A 62 -0.19 -22.10 18.67
N MET A 63 -0.51 -21.91 19.94
CA MET A 63 -0.54 -22.99 20.94
C MET A 63 -1.65 -24.02 20.67
N ASP A 64 -2.62 -23.68 19.83
CA ASP A 64 -3.74 -24.55 19.43
C ASP A 64 -3.32 -25.65 18.45
N GLY A 65 -2.08 -25.63 17.93
CA GLY A 65 -1.57 -26.61 16.98
C GLY A 65 -2.16 -26.51 15.58
N VAL A 66 -3.15 -25.65 15.37
CA VAL A 66 -3.84 -25.48 14.08
C VAL A 66 -2.96 -24.68 13.13
N ARG A 67 -2.87 -25.16 11.89
CA ARG A 67 -2.09 -24.54 10.81
C ARG A 67 -3.00 -23.82 9.83
N ASN A 68 -2.41 -22.89 9.08
CA ASN A 68 -3.13 -22.12 8.06
C ASN A 68 -3.68 -23.03 6.94
N GLU A 69 -2.99 -24.13 6.64
CA GLU A 69 -3.36 -25.12 5.63
C GLU A 69 -4.68 -25.81 5.96
N GLU A 70 -4.87 -26.18 7.22
CA GLU A 70 -6.08 -26.86 7.71
C GLU A 70 -7.29 -25.94 7.56
N LEU A 71 -7.15 -24.68 7.97
CA LEU A 71 -8.22 -23.69 7.80
C LEU A 71 -8.55 -23.38 6.33
N ARG A 72 -7.57 -23.50 5.43
CA ARG A 72 -7.77 -23.30 3.99
C ARG A 72 -8.56 -24.42 3.32
N GLN A 73 -8.63 -25.59 3.95
CA GLN A 73 -9.31 -26.77 3.45
C GLN A 73 -10.71 -26.95 4.06
N LEU A 74 -11.16 -26.02 4.92
CA LEU A 74 -12.49 -26.11 5.53
C LEU A 74 -13.60 -26.17 4.45
N PRO A 75 -14.57 -27.08 4.59
CA PRO A 75 -15.71 -27.15 3.69
C PRO A 75 -16.58 -25.89 3.82
N SER A 76 -17.34 -25.58 2.77
CA SER A 76 -18.19 -24.36 2.73
C SER A 76 -19.11 -24.23 3.95
N LEU A 77 -19.67 -25.37 4.41
CA LEU A 77 -20.52 -25.41 5.59
C LEU A 77 -19.77 -25.01 6.87
N ALA A 78 -18.53 -25.45 7.06
CA ALA A 78 -17.71 -25.07 8.21
C ALA A 78 -17.34 -23.57 8.17
N VAL A 79 -17.09 -23.02 6.98
CA VAL A 79 -16.85 -21.58 6.80
C VAL A 79 -18.09 -20.76 7.18
N LEU A 80 -19.29 -21.23 6.83
CA LEU A 80 -20.54 -20.59 7.23
C LEU A 80 -20.72 -20.59 8.75
N TYR A 81 -20.47 -21.71 9.42
CA TYR A 81 -20.53 -21.79 10.89
C TYR A 81 -19.49 -20.89 11.56
N LEU A 82 -18.27 -20.85 11.03
CA LEU A 82 -17.22 -20.00 11.55
C LEU A 82 -17.57 -18.50 11.41
N ALA A 83 -18.15 -18.11 10.28
CA ALA A 83 -18.62 -16.75 10.03
C ALA A 83 -19.72 -16.35 11.04
N ARG A 84 -20.73 -17.21 11.25
CA ARG A 84 -21.77 -16.99 12.27
C ARG A 84 -21.20 -16.88 13.67
N LEU A 85 -20.25 -17.75 14.04
CA LEU A 85 -19.58 -17.68 15.34
C LEU A 85 -18.85 -16.35 15.52
N TYR A 86 -18.14 -15.87 14.49
CA TYR A 86 -17.45 -14.59 14.56
C TYR A 86 -18.42 -13.41 14.69
N ASP A 87 -19.53 -13.40 13.96
CA ASP A 87 -20.56 -12.36 14.12
C ASP A 87 -21.13 -12.36 15.54
N LEU A 88 -21.44 -13.53 16.12
CA LEU A 88 -21.93 -13.65 17.49
C LEU A 88 -20.91 -13.14 18.52
N LEU A 89 -19.64 -13.54 18.39
CA LEU A 89 -18.57 -13.07 19.27
C LEU A 89 -18.34 -11.56 19.17
N PHE A 90 -18.47 -11.01 17.96
CA PHE A 90 -18.31 -9.59 17.72
C PHE A 90 -19.48 -8.77 18.29
N ALA A 91 -20.72 -9.23 18.06
CA ALA A 91 -21.91 -8.64 18.66
C ALA A 91 -21.83 -8.64 20.19
N ALA A 92 -21.30 -9.71 20.77
CA ALA A 92 -21.01 -9.81 22.20
C ALA A 92 -19.88 -8.93 22.69
N GLY A 93 -19.02 -8.46 21.79
CA GLY A 93 -17.78 -7.80 22.17
C GLY A 93 -16.88 -8.72 23.01
N VAL A 94 -16.94 -10.04 22.80
CA VAL A 94 -16.21 -11.03 23.61
C VAL A 94 -15.04 -11.62 22.84
N CYS A 95 -13.84 -11.51 23.43
CA CYS A 95 -12.67 -12.28 23.04
C CYS A 95 -12.56 -13.55 23.92
N VAL A 96 -12.71 -14.72 23.29
CA VAL A 96 -12.64 -16.01 23.99
C VAL A 96 -11.28 -16.22 24.67
N LYS A 97 -11.27 -16.89 25.83
CA LYS A 97 -10.05 -17.09 26.64
C LYS A 97 -8.86 -17.68 25.85
N PRO A 98 -9.01 -18.70 24.98
CA PRO A 98 -7.88 -19.24 24.22
C PRO A 98 -7.21 -18.24 23.27
N TRP A 99 -7.93 -17.21 22.83
CA TRP A 99 -7.38 -16.17 21.93
C TRP A 99 -6.56 -15.10 22.67
N ARG A 100 -6.69 -15.04 24.01
CA ARG A 100 -5.95 -14.13 24.88
C ARG A 100 -4.63 -14.71 25.39
N LEU A 101 -4.36 -15.98 25.11
CA LEU A 101 -3.07 -16.62 25.32
C LEU A 101 -2.22 -16.50 24.05
N ALA A 102 -0.99 -15.98 24.18
CA ALA A 102 -0.05 -15.88 23.09
C ALA A 102 1.29 -16.59 23.39
N CYS A 103 1.84 -17.28 22.39
CA CYS A 103 3.17 -17.87 22.48
C CYS A 103 4.21 -16.90 21.93
N LEU A 104 5.16 -16.51 22.77
CA LEU A 104 6.30 -15.66 22.41
C LEU A 104 7.43 -16.51 21.83
N PHE A 105 7.82 -16.17 20.61
CA PHE A 105 9.01 -16.69 19.94
C PHE A 105 10.05 -15.58 19.86
N PRO A 106 11.17 -15.70 20.59
CA PRO A 106 12.26 -14.73 20.52
C PRO A 106 12.99 -14.84 19.18
N ILE A 107 13.00 -13.76 18.38
CA ILE A 107 13.71 -13.68 17.10
C ILE A 107 14.89 -12.70 17.18
N PRO A 108 16.12 -13.09 16.79
CA PRO A 108 17.27 -12.19 16.68
C PRO A 108 16.99 -10.89 15.90
N LYS A 109 17.39 -9.74 16.45
CA LYS A 109 17.39 -8.45 15.72
C LYS A 109 18.51 -8.36 14.68
N GLY A 110 19.61 -9.10 14.87
CA GLY A 110 20.81 -9.12 14.04
C GLY A 110 21.57 -10.44 14.16
N SER A 111 22.77 -10.50 13.56
CA SER A 111 23.64 -11.68 13.63
C SER A 111 24.29 -11.88 14.99
N ASP A 112 24.58 -10.79 15.70
CA ASP A 112 25.28 -10.81 16.98
C ASP A 112 24.26 -10.56 18.10
N VAL A 113 23.87 -11.64 18.79
CA VAL A 113 22.90 -11.61 19.90
C VAL A 113 23.63 -11.98 21.18
N HIS A 114 23.73 -11.02 22.10
CA HIS A 114 24.40 -11.24 23.39
C HIS A 114 23.48 -10.98 24.58
N LYS A 115 22.38 -10.24 24.39
CA LYS A 115 21.43 -9.88 25.45
C LYS A 115 19.99 -10.15 25.01
N ALA A 116 19.10 -10.37 25.98
CA ALA A 116 17.67 -10.56 25.71
C ALA A 116 17.04 -9.36 24.96
N THR A 117 17.56 -8.15 25.17
CA THR A 117 17.14 -6.93 24.46
C THR A 117 17.43 -6.96 22.96
N ASP A 118 18.31 -7.87 22.51
CA ASP A 118 18.65 -8.07 21.10
C ASP A 118 17.67 -9.02 20.41
N LEU A 119 16.69 -9.56 21.15
CA LEU A 119 15.61 -10.40 20.64
C LEU A 119 14.32 -9.57 20.46
N ARG A 120 13.52 -9.94 19.46
CA ARG A 120 12.13 -9.48 19.29
C ARG A 120 11.18 -10.55 19.83
N PRO A 121 10.30 -10.24 20.79
CA PRO A 121 9.31 -11.19 21.28
C PRO A 121 8.12 -11.26 20.31
N ILE A 122 8.15 -12.19 19.34
CA ILE A 122 7.03 -12.34 18.40
C ILE A 122 5.92 -13.17 19.03
N ALA A 123 4.76 -12.56 19.23
CA ALA A 123 3.56 -13.17 19.78
C ALA A 123 2.74 -13.87 18.68
N LEU A 124 2.59 -15.19 18.79
CA LEU A 124 1.67 -15.98 17.99
C LEU A 124 0.40 -16.27 18.79
N THR A 125 -0.73 -15.72 18.33
CA THR A 125 -2.08 -16.03 18.81
C THR A 125 -2.70 -17.18 18.02
N SER A 126 -3.82 -17.71 18.52
CA SER A 126 -4.63 -18.71 17.82
C SER A 126 -4.92 -18.29 16.37
N VAL A 127 -4.89 -19.26 15.45
CA VAL A 127 -5.14 -18.95 14.03
C VAL A 127 -6.55 -18.44 13.79
N PHE A 128 -7.53 -18.91 14.56
CA PHE A 128 -8.89 -18.41 14.53
C PHE A 128 -8.95 -16.92 14.91
N CYS A 129 -8.27 -16.53 15.99
CA CYS A 129 -8.12 -15.12 16.38
C CYS A 129 -7.52 -14.29 15.24
N ARG A 130 -6.45 -14.77 14.58
CA ARG A 130 -5.83 -14.06 13.46
C ARG A 130 -6.77 -13.90 12.27
N VAL A 131 -7.65 -14.86 11.99
CA VAL A 131 -8.66 -14.75 10.93
C VAL A 131 -9.70 -13.70 11.30
N PHE A 132 -10.19 -13.72 12.55
CA PHE A 132 -11.10 -12.72 13.08
C PHE A 132 -10.50 -11.30 12.97
N GLU A 133 -9.29 -11.11 13.50
CA GLU A 133 -8.56 -9.84 13.45
C GLU A 133 -8.35 -9.34 12.01
N LYS A 134 -8.13 -10.24 11.03
CA LYS A 134 -7.98 -9.83 9.61
C LYS A 134 -9.24 -9.23 9.04
N VAL A 135 -10.40 -9.85 9.27
CA VAL A 135 -11.68 -9.30 8.80
C VAL A 135 -11.93 -7.95 9.49
N LEU A 136 -11.73 -7.89 10.80
CA LEU A 136 -11.91 -6.67 11.59
C LEU A 136 -10.98 -5.54 11.13
N ASN A 137 -9.69 -5.83 10.97
CA ASN A 137 -8.67 -4.86 10.58
C ASN A 137 -8.91 -4.33 9.16
N GLU A 138 -9.34 -5.19 8.21
CA GLU A 138 -9.70 -4.74 6.85
C GLU A 138 -10.84 -3.71 6.88
N SER A 139 -11.90 -3.97 7.65
CA SER A 139 -13.05 -3.08 7.80
C SER A 139 -12.67 -1.79 8.54
N LEU A 140 -12.00 -1.90 9.69
CA LEU A 140 -11.60 -0.75 10.49
C LEU A 140 -10.61 0.17 9.75
N THR A 141 -9.64 -0.40 9.03
CA THR A 141 -8.71 0.39 8.22
C THR A 141 -9.45 1.20 7.15
N ALA A 142 -10.50 0.63 6.54
CA ALA A 142 -11.31 1.35 5.56
C ALA A 142 -12.03 2.53 6.21
N HIS A 143 -12.68 2.32 7.35
CA HIS A 143 -13.35 3.39 8.10
C HIS A 143 -12.39 4.50 8.52
N VAL A 144 -11.24 4.15 9.13
CA VAL A 144 -10.19 5.11 9.55
C VAL A 144 -9.71 5.99 8.39
N LEU A 145 -9.56 5.40 7.20
CA LEU A 145 -9.13 6.13 6.01
C LEU A 145 -10.25 6.97 5.38
N ASP A 146 -11.48 6.45 5.35
CA ASP A 146 -12.63 7.13 4.75
C ASP A 146 -13.05 8.36 5.58
N GLU A 147 -12.97 8.28 6.91
CA GLU A 147 -13.27 9.39 7.83
C GLU A 147 -12.06 10.31 8.10
N GLY A 148 -10.88 9.99 7.55
CA GLY A 148 -9.69 10.84 7.70
C GLY A 148 -9.15 10.94 9.14
N LEU A 149 -9.31 9.89 9.95
CA LEU A 149 -8.97 9.89 11.39
C LEU A 149 -7.47 9.90 11.71
N LEU A 150 -6.61 9.82 10.69
CA LEU A 150 -5.17 9.83 10.84
C LEU A 150 -4.58 11.05 10.15
N PRO A 151 -3.58 11.70 10.77
CA PRO A 151 -2.78 12.72 10.11
C PRO A 151 -2.20 12.22 8.78
N SER A 152 -2.19 13.11 7.80
CA SER A 152 -1.53 12.94 6.51
C SER A 152 -0.09 12.45 6.60
N ASP A 153 0.65 12.85 7.65
CA ASP A 153 2.07 12.58 7.79
C ASP A 153 2.37 11.27 8.54
N GLN A 154 1.34 10.46 8.83
CA GLN A 154 1.48 9.06 9.23
C GLN A 154 1.56 8.13 8.02
N TYR A 155 2.64 7.38 7.88
CA TYR A 155 2.88 6.44 6.78
C TYR A 155 3.00 4.98 7.20
N GLY A 156 3.18 4.72 8.50
CA GLY A 156 3.35 3.36 9.02
C GLY A 156 2.10 2.51 8.78
N PHE A 157 2.30 1.28 8.31
CA PHE A 157 1.26 0.25 8.16
C PHE A 157 0.04 0.61 7.29
N LEU A 158 0.00 1.78 6.66
CA LEU A 158 -1.09 2.23 5.80
C LEU A 158 -0.87 1.81 4.35
N ARG A 159 -1.96 1.40 3.69
CA ARG A 159 -1.90 0.96 2.30
C ARG A 159 -1.58 2.13 1.38
N GLY A 160 -0.57 1.96 0.53
CA GLY A 160 -0.16 2.98 -0.45
C GLY A 160 0.81 4.01 0.09
N LYS A 161 1.11 3.97 1.39
CA LYS A 161 2.19 4.73 2.01
C LYS A 161 3.41 3.83 2.16
N GLU A 162 4.55 4.31 1.69
CA GLU A 162 5.80 3.56 1.60
C GLU A 162 6.94 4.32 2.27
N THR A 163 7.94 3.60 2.79
CA THR A 163 9.15 4.22 3.37
C THR A 163 9.83 5.19 2.42
N VAL A 164 9.90 4.82 1.14
CA VAL A 164 10.50 5.66 0.10
C VAL A 164 9.73 6.96 -0.06
N GLY A 165 8.39 6.97 0.09
CA GLY A 165 7.56 8.18 0.01
C GLY A 165 7.97 9.25 1.03
N ILE A 166 8.10 8.88 2.31
CA ILE A 166 8.58 9.81 3.35
C ILE A 166 9.98 10.30 3.04
N THR A 167 10.90 9.39 2.73
CA THR A 167 12.29 9.79 2.48
C THR A 167 12.41 10.71 1.27
N THR A 168 11.54 10.55 0.26
CA THR A 168 11.41 11.46 -0.87
C THR A 168 10.88 12.83 -0.45
N ARG A 169 9.86 12.91 0.42
CA ARG A 169 9.36 14.19 0.97
C ARG A 169 10.42 14.92 1.78
N ILE A 170 11.09 14.23 2.69
CA ILE A 170 12.21 14.80 3.48
C ILE A 170 13.29 15.30 2.53
N ALA A 171 13.73 14.47 1.57
CA ALA A 171 14.74 14.85 0.58
C ALA A 171 14.31 16.06 -0.28
N GLN A 172 13.02 16.15 -0.63
CA GLN A 172 12.46 17.28 -1.36
C GLN A 172 12.57 18.56 -0.53
N LYS A 173 12.10 18.55 0.72
CA LYS A 173 12.15 19.71 1.63
C LYS A 173 13.58 20.18 1.91
N LEU A 174 14.56 19.26 1.94
CA LEU A 174 15.98 19.60 2.05
C LEU A 174 16.57 20.17 0.75
N ARG A 175 16.21 19.62 -0.42
CA ARG A 175 16.80 20.03 -1.71
C ARG A 175 16.31 21.38 -2.21
N VAL A 176 15.11 21.82 -1.80
CA VAL A 176 14.56 23.15 -2.15
C VAL A 176 15.16 24.30 -1.34
N MET A 177 15.97 24.02 -0.31
CA MET A 177 16.64 25.05 0.50
C MET A 177 17.61 25.92 -0.31
N ARG A 178 17.67 27.21 0.03
CA ARG A 178 18.64 28.18 -0.49
C ARG A 178 20.03 27.96 0.13
N GLY A 179 21.07 28.52 -0.51
CA GLY A 179 22.47 28.26 -0.14
C GLY A 179 22.87 28.66 1.28
N ASN A 180 22.27 29.73 1.82
CA ASN A 180 22.53 30.27 3.15
C ASN A 180 21.54 29.77 4.22
N GLN A 181 20.66 28.83 3.88
CA GLN A 181 19.67 28.29 4.80
C GLN A 181 20.17 27.01 5.48
N VAL A 182 19.67 26.80 6.69
CA VAL A 182 19.85 25.63 7.53
C VAL A 182 18.47 25.06 7.88
N ARG A 183 18.40 23.73 8.01
CA ARG A 183 17.27 23.03 8.66
C ARG A 183 17.82 22.04 9.67
N ALA A 184 17.20 21.98 10.84
CA ALA A 184 17.51 20.98 11.85
C ALA A 184 16.55 19.80 11.71
N GLY A 185 17.08 18.59 11.59
CA GLY A 185 16.31 17.35 11.63
C GLY A 185 16.56 16.60 12.92
N LEU A 186 15.50 16.31 13.66
CA LEU A 186 15.50 15.52 14.87
C LEU A 186 14.86 14.15 14.56
N PHE A 187 15.64 13.08 14.74
CA PHE A 187 15.22 11.72 14.48
C PHE A 187 15.01 11.02 15.82
N LEU A 188 13.75 10.84 16.22
CA LEU A 188 13.33 10.32 17.52
C LEU A 188 13.12 8.79 17.44
N ASP A 189 13.49 8.08 18.51
CA ASP A 189 13.28 6.63 18.68
C ASP A 189 12.40 6.40 19.91
N VAL A 190 11.24 5.78 19.73
CA VAL A 190 10.34 5.42 20.85
C VAL A 190 10.89 4.20 21.59
N CYS A 191 10.97 4.29 22.91
CA CYS A 191 11.39 3.19 23.78
C CYS A 191 10.33 2.09 23.83
N LYS A 192 10.67 0.89 23.35
CA LYS A 192 9.82 -0.32 23.47
C LYS A 192 8.38 -0.13 22.96
N ALA A 193 8.17 0.76 21.98
CA ALA A 193 6.89 1.19 21.41
C ALA A 193 5.68 0.26 21.66
N TYR A 194 5.62 -0.89 20.98
CA TYR A 194 4.49 -1.81 21.09
C TYR A 194 4.24 -2.32 22.51
N ASN A 195 5.29 -2.58 23.29
CA ASN A 195 5.17 -3.16 24.63
C ASN A 195 4.73 -2.13 25.69
N SER A 196 4.82 -0.84 25.35
CA SER A 196 4.57 0.26 26.28
C SER A 196 3.16 0.86 26.13
N VAL A 197 2.37 0.46 25.14
CA VAL A 197 1.04 1.02 24.90
C VAL A 197 0.13 0.80 26.12
N TRP A 198 -0.35 1.90 26.69
CA TRP A 198 -1.31 1.88 27.79
C TRP A 198 -2.72 1.55 27.29
N HIS A 199 -3.34 0.49 27.83
CA HIS A 199 -4.59 -0.06 27.31
C HIS A 199 -5.76 0.90 27.48
N GLU A 200 -5.93 1.48 28.67
CA GLU A 200 -7.01 2.40 29.00
C GLU A 200 -6.89 3.69 28.19
N GLY A 201 -5.69 4.24 28.07
CA GLY A 201 -5.41 5.38 27.20
C GLY A 201 -5.70 5.08 25.72
N LEU A 202 -5.37 3.88 25.24
CA LEU A 202 -5.74 3.45 23.89
C LEU A 202 -7.26 3.40 23.70
N LEU A 203 -8.00 2.76 24.61
CA LEU A 203 -9.45 2.66 24.53
C LEU A 203 -10.12 4.04 24.56
N TRP A 204 -9.59 4.95 25.38
CA TRP A 204 -10.03 6.35 25.41
C TRP A 204 -9.82 7.03 24.06
N LYS A 205 -8.64 6.89 23.44
CA LYS A 205 -8.37 7.46 22.11
C LYS A 205 -9.27 6.90 21.03
N LEU A 206 -9.56 5.61 21.06
CA LEU A 206 -10.49 5.00 20.10
C LEU A 206 -11.89 5.61 20.23
N ARG A 207 -12.34 5.89 21.46
CA ARG A 207 -13.61 6.58 21.70
C ARG A 207 -13.59 8.03 21.23
N ASP A 208 -12.51 8.76 21.52
CA ASP A 208 -12.30 10.15 21.11
C ASP A 208 -12.29 10.31 19.58
N LEU A 209 -11.68 9.35 18.88
CA LEU A 209 -11.72 9.23 17.42
C LEU A 209 -13.07 8.75 16.86
N SER A 210 -14.11 8.62 17.70
CA SER A 210 -15.45 8.16 17.32
C SER A 210 -15.47 6.78 16.64
N ILE A 211 -14.53 5.89 17.00
CA ILE A 211 -14.56 4.51 16.52
C ILE A 211 -15.83 3.82 17.04
N PRO A 212 -16.57 3.06 16.20
CA PRO A 212 -17.86 2.52 16.63
C PRO A 212 -17.74 1.63 17.87
N ARG A 213 -18.69 1.77 18.79
CA ARG A 213 -18.66 1.19 20.14
C ARG A 213 -18.39 -0.33 20.16
N HIS A 214 -18.95 -1.08 19.21
CA HIS A 214 -18.76 -2.52 19.12
C HIS A 214 -17.31 -2.94 18.82
N TYR A 215 -16.54 -2.14 18.05
CA TYR A 215 -15.09 -2.38 17.88
C TYR A 215 -14.35 -2.17 19.20
N VAL A 216 -14.63 -1.05 19.88
CA VAL A 216 -13.97 -0.67 21.15
C VAL A 216 -14.26 -1.72 22.22
N ARG A 217 -15.50 -2.21 22.31
CA ARG A 217 -15.92 -3.28 23.24
C ARG A 217 -15.13 -4.57 23.01
N TRP A 218 -15.09 -5.05 21.77
CA TRP A 218 -14.34 -6.26 21.44
C TRP A 218 -12.84 -6.10 21.71
N MET A 219 -12.25 -4.94 21.36
CA MET A 219 -10.84 -4.64 21.62
C MET A 219 -10.53 -4.58 23.11
N SER A 220 -11.42 -4.00 23.92
CA SER A 220 -11.30 -4.01 25.38
C SER A 220 -11.24 -5.44 25.91
N SER A 221 -12.13 -6.32 25.44
CA SER A 221 -12.10 -7.75 25.78
C SER A 221 -10.80 -8.44 25.32
N TRP A 222 -10.31 -8.12 24.11
CA TRP A 222 -9.09 -8.69 23.53
C TRP A 222 -7.79 -8.25 24.23
N LEU A 223 -7.75 -7.04 24.78
CA LEU A 223 -6.64 -6.50 25.57
C LEU A 223 -6.67 -6.98 27.02
N SER A 224 -7.85 -7.34 27.53
CA SER A 224 -8.05 -7.70 28.93
C SER A 224 -7.51 -9.07 29.31
N SER A 225 -6.79 -9.15 30.44
CA SER A 225 -6.31 -10.40 31.05
C SER A 225 -5.47 -11.28 30.10
N ARG A 226 -4.63 -10.65 29.27
CA ARG A 226 -3.76 -11.37 28.35
C ARG A 226 -2.66 -12.12 29.09
N LYS A 227 -2.37 -13.32 28.60
CA LYS A 227 -1.28 -14.16 29.11
C LYS A 227 -0.32 -14.53 27.99
N TYR A 228 0.94 -14.71 28.36
CA TYR A 228 2.00 -15.11 27.46
C TYR A 228 2.76 -16.30 28.02
N VAL A 229 3.19 -17.17 27.11
CA VAL A 229 4.18 -18.22 27.36
C VAL A 229 5.35 -18.00 26.41
N THR A 230 6.58 -18.22 26.85
CA THR A 230 7.76 -18.14 25.98
C THR A 230 8.18 -19.53 25.55
N ARG A 231 8.38 -19.73 24.25
CA ARG A 231 8.87 -20.99 23.69
C ARG A 231 10.28 -20.83 23.11
N ILE A 232 11.18 -21.70 23.54
CA ILE A 232 12.55 -21.82 23.02
C ILE A 232 12.77 -23.30 22.67
N GLY A 233 12.89 -23.60 21.38
CA GLY A 233 12.92 -24.99 20.91
C GLY A 233 11.67 -25.76 21.34
N GLN A 234 11.86 -26.82 22.12
CA GLN A 234 10.77 -27.62 22.69
C GLN A 234 10.34 -27.20 24.10
N SER A 235 11.08 -26.31 24.75
CA SER A 235 10.77 -25.84 26.11
C SER A 235 9.76 -24.69 26.09
N VAL A 236 8.81 -24.71 27.02
CA VAL A 236 7.77 -23.68 27.20
C VAL A 236 7.79 -23.20 28.64
N SER A 237 7.72 -21.89 28.85
CA SER A 237 7.68 -21.28 30.19
C SER A 237 6.31 -21.41 30.84
N SER A 238 6.23 -21.07 32.14
CA SER A 238 4.95 -20.79 32.80
C SER A 238 4.23 -19.59 32.17
N GLU A 239 2.90 -19.55 32.34
CA GLU A 239 2.07 -18.42 31.92
C GLU A 239 2.41 -17.16 32.73
N ARG A 240 2.56 -16.03 32.05
CA ARG A 240 2.69 -14.72 32.69
C ARG A 240 1.62 -13.77 32.18
N ALA A 241 0.96 -13.07 33.11
CA ALA A 241 0.05 -11.99 32.77
C ALA A 241 0.83 -10.80 32.21
N HIS A 242 0.28 -10.15 31.19
CA HIS A 242 0.83 -8.92 30.64
C HIS A 242 -0.26 -7.85 30.62
N ARG A 243 0.00 -6.74 31.31
CA ARG A 243 -0.99 -5.70 31.61
C ARG A 243 -0.87 -4.46 30.71
N THR A 244 0.15 -4.39 29.88
CA THR A 244 0.40 -3.28 28.97
C THR A 244 0.85 -3.80 27.61
N GLY A 245 0.82 -2.94 26.61
CA GLY A 245 1.35 -3.22 25.29
C GLY A 245 0.43 -3.98 24.35
N LEU A 246 0.78 -3.95 23.08
CA LEU A 246 0.11 -4.64 22.00
C LEU A 246 0.89 -5.89 21.59
N PRO A 247 0.24 -7.05 21.35
CA PRO A 247 0.93 -8.27 20.94
C PRO A 247 1.70 -8.07 19.62
N GLN A 248 3.02 -8.18 19.67
CA GLN A 248 3.90 -8.02 18.51
C GLN A 248 3.77 -9.23 17.58
N GLY A 249 2.98 -9.12 16.51
CA GLY A 249 2.67 -10.23 15.59
C GLY A 249 1.17 -10.47 15.38
N SER A 250 0.33 -9.83 16.20
CA SER A 250 -1.11 -9.69 15.93
C SER A 250 -1.35 -8.86 14.67
N VAL A 251 -2.50 -9.11 14.04
CA VAL A 251 -2.91 -8.43 12.80
C VAL A 251 -3.42 -7.02 13.11
N LEU A 252 -4.08 -6.83 14.25
CA LEU A 252 -4.71 -5.57 14.63
C LEU A 252 -3.74 -4.59 15.30
N SER A 253 -2.71 -5.10 16.01
CA SER A 253 -1.74 -4.27 16.74
C SER A 253 -1.14 -3.11 15.93
N PRO A 254 -0.73 -3.26 14.66
CA PRO A 254 -0.14 -2.15 13.91
C PRO A 254 -1.08 -0.97 13.66
N LEU A 255 -2.38 -1.24 13.42
CA LEU A 255 -3.38 -0.19 13.24
C LEU A 255 -3.67 0.52 14.57
N LEU A 256 -3.81 -0.23 15.65
CA LEU A 256 -4.03 0.35 16.98
C LEU A 256 -2.85 1.21 17.43
N PHE A 257 -1.63 0.78 17.13
CA PHE A 257 -0.44 1.56 17.44
C PHE A 257 -0.43 2.92 16.72
N ILE A 258 -0.74 2.95 15.42
CA ILE A 258 -0.76 4.23 14.69
C ILE A 258 -1.93 5.12 15.14
N LEU A 259 -3.10 4.57 15.47
CA LEU A 259 -4.20 5.34 16.05
C LEU A 259 -3.82 5.94 17.42
N PHE A 260 -3.03 5.20 18.21
CA PHE A 260 -2.53 5.68 19.49
C PHE A 260 -1.45 6.75 19.37
N PHE A 261 -0.56 6.63 18.39
CA PHE A 261 0.66 7.44 18.33
C PHE A 261 0.52 8.70 17.47
N SER A 262 -0.39 8.73 16.50
CA SER A 262 -0.33 9.75 15.45
C SER A 262 -0.65 11.17 15.90
N ASP A 263 -1.35 11.38 17.01
CA ASP A 263 -1.62 12.71 17.56
C ASP A 263 -0.39 13.38 18.18
N VAL A 264 0.72 12.66 18.37
CA VAL A 264 2.00 13.21 18.87
C VAL A 264 2.56 14.34 18.00
N ILE A 265 2.14 14.41 16.73
CA ILE A 265 2.61 15.43 15.78
C ILE A 265 1.64 16.60 15.60
N LEU A 266 0.47 16.57 16.24
CA LEU A 266 -0.52 17.63 16.10
C LEU A 266 -0.06 18.90 16.83
N GLY A 267 -0.19 20.05 16.17
CA GLY A 267 0.16 21.36 16.73
C GLY A 267 1.65 21.73 16.66
N LEU A 268 2.52 20.85 16.17
CA LEU A 268 3.95 21.14 16.06
C LEU A 268 4.24 22.21 14.99
N GLY A 269 5.21 23.09 15.26
CA GLY A 269 5.66 24.10 14.29
C GLY A 269 6.55 23.53 13.18
N SER A 270 7.25 22.44 13.47
CA SER A 270 8.12 21.71 12.54
C SER A 270 7.33 20.80 11.59
N ASP A 271 7.92 20.48 10.43
CA ASP A 271 7.37 19.43 9.58
C ASP A 271 7.65 18.07 10.26
N ALA A 272 6.61 17.33 10.63
CA ALA A 272 6.73 16.06 11.34
C ALA A 272 6.33 14.88 10.44
N PHE A 273 7.07 13.77 10.53
CA PHE A 273 6.81 12.56 9.75
C PHE A 273 6.83 11.34 10.66
N LEU A 274 5.81 10.49 10.55
CA LEU A 274 5.70 9.26 11.33
C LEU A 274 5.72 8.03 10.42
N PHE A 275 6.46 7.01 10.83
CA PHE A 275 6.39 5.68 10.25
C PHE A 275 6.47 4.64 11.35
N ALA A 276 5.32 4.08 11.72
CA ALA A 276 5.23 3.23 12.90
C ALA A 276 5.79 3.99 14.12
N ASP A 277 6.80 3.45 14.78
CA ASP A 277 7.49 4.00 15.94
C ASP A 277 8.61 5.00 15.60
N ASP A 278 9.00 5.13 14.33
CA ASP A 278 9.96 6.15 13.89
C ASP A 278 9.26 7.51 13.75
N ALA A 279 9.75 8.53 14.47
CA ALA A 279 9.29 9.91 14.35
C ALA A 279 10.44 10.83 13.90
N THR A 280 10.19 11.68 12.91
CA THR A 280 11.17 12.66 12.41
C THR A 280 10.56 14.05 12.43
N LEU A 281 11.18 14.98 13.17
CA LEU A 281 10.84 16.40 13.14
C LEU A 281 11.86 17.15 12.28
N LEU A 282 11.38 17.98 11.36
CA LEU A 282 12.20 18.79 10.49
C LEU A 282 11.81 20.26 10.65
N SER A 283 12.67 21.05 11.28
CA SER A 283 12.44 22.48 11.51
C SER A 283 12.16 23.19 10.20
N LYS A 284 11.41 24.31 10.23
CA LYS A 284 11.33 25.22 9.07
C LYS A 284 12.73 25.73 8.68
N PRO A 285 12.97 26.10 7.42
CA PRO A 285 14.28 26.61 6.99
C PRO A 285 14.56 27.98 7.61
N PHE A 286 15.78 28.19 8.07
CA PHE A 286 16.20 29.45 8.68
C PHE A 286 17.57 29.89 8.17
N PRO A 287 17.86 31.20 8.08
CA PRO A 287 19.20 31.71 7.84
C PRO A 287 20.16 31.28 8.97
N ALA A 288 21.44 31.11 8.62
CA ALA A 288 22.52 30.92 9.59
C ALA A 288 22.47 31.93 10.75
N GLY A 289 22.82 31.48 11.96
CA GLY A 289 22.86 32.34 13.16
C GLY A 289 21.51 32.71 13.80
N LYS A 290 20.36 32.40 13.20
CA LYS A 290 19.05 32.66 13.83
C LYS A 290 18.67 31.58 14.87
N ARG A 291 18.86 31.90 16.16
CA ARG A 291 18.50 31.02 17.30
C ARG A 291 16.99 30.78 17.51
N LEU A 292 16.11 31.61 16.92
CA LEU A 292 14.65 31.53 17.13
C LEU A 292 14.05 30.19 16.69
N THR A 293 14.47 29.66 15.53
CA THR A 293 13.93 28.38 15.02
C THR A 293 14.32 27.21 15.91
N PHE A 294 15.48 27.30 16.57
CA PHE A 294 15.94 26.27 17.48
C PHE A 294 15.16 26.28 18.80
N ARG A 295 14.74 27.46 19.28
CA ARG A 295 13.75 27.57 20.37
C ARG A 295 12.42 26.94 19.98
N GLY A 296 11.97 27.15 18.73
CA GLY A 296 10.79 26.49 18.19
C GLY A 296 10.92 24.97 18.17
N LEU A 297 12.05 24.44 17.70
CA LEU A 297 12.31 23.00 17.70
C LEU A 297 12.43 22.41 19.11
N GLN A 298 13.02 23.15 20.06
CA GLN A 298 13.05 22.76 21.47
C GLN A 298 11.65 22.73 22.07
N ARG A 299 10.79 23.71 21.74
CA ARG A 299 9.38 23.71 22.15
C ARG A 299 8.66 22.48 21.58
N ASP A 300 8.78 22.24 20.27
CA ASP A 300 8.18 21.07 19.64
C ASP A 300 8.68 19.75 20.28
N LEU A 301 9.96 19.66 20.64
CA LEU A 301 10.52 18.53 21.38
C LEU A 301 9.90 18.41 22.78
N CYS A 302 9.77 19.51 23.52
CA CYS A 302 9.10 19.52 24.82
C CYS A 302 7.64 19.06 24.71
N ASP A 303 6.90 19.51 23.70
CA ASP A 303 5.51 19.12 23.46
C ASP A 303 5.41 17.61 23.19
N VAL A 304 6.34 17.04 22.42
CA VAL A 304 6.44 15.59 22.19
C VAL A 304 6.77 14.81 23.47
N LEU A 305 7.68 15.33 24.30
CA LEU A 305 8.03 14.70 25.58
C LEU A 305 6.88 14.78 26.59
N ASP A 306 6.19 15.91 26.67
CA ASP A 306 5.03 16.13 27.54
C ASP A 306 3.85 15.25 27.07
N TRP A 307 3.66 15.09 25.75
CA TRP A 307 2.75 14.09 25.20
C TRP A 307 3.16 12.67 25.64
N GLY A 308 4.44 12.33 25.53
CA GLY A 308 4.97 11.03 25.94
C GLY A 308 4.67 10.70 27.41
N ARG A 309 4.87 11.68 28.32
CA ARG A 309 4.55 11.52 29.74
C ARG A 309 3.06 11.29 29.98
N ARG A 310 2.18 12.07 29.33
CA ARG A 310 0.71 11.89 29.43
C ARG A 310 0.27 10.50 28.98
N TRP A 311 0.85 10.00 27.90
CA TRP A 311 0.47 8.75 27.25
C TRP A 311 1.34 7.54 27.65
N LEU A 312 2.21 7.69 28.65
CA LEU A 312 3.11 6.65 29.16
C LEU A 312 4.01 6.02 28.08
N LEU A 313 4.51 6.87 27.16
CA LEU A 313 5.47 6.51 26.13
C LEU A 313 6.77 7.31 26.27
N ASP A 314 7.87 6.58 26.45
CA ASP A 314 9.20 7.16 26.55
C ASP A 314 9.92 7.26 25.20
N PHE A 315 10.79 8.25 25.08
CA PHE A 315 11.66 8.44 23.93
C PHE A 315 13.13 8.29 24.32
N SER A 316 13.92 7.63 23.49
CA SER A 316 15.32 7.28 23.79
C SER A 316 16.29 8.41 23.44
N GLY A 317 16.69 9.23 24.42
CA GLY A 317 17.68 10.30 24.23
C GLY A 317 19.01 9.86 23.58
N ILE A 318 19.51 8.66 23.91
CA ILE A 318 20.76 8.11 23.37
C ILE A 318 20.69 7.80 21.86
N LYS A 319 19.51 7.40 21.39
CA LYS A 319 19.29 7.02 19.98
C LYS A 319 18.75 8.17 19.16
N THR A 320 18.15 9.15 19.81
CA THR A 320 17.73 10.41 19.19
C THR A 320 18.94 11.12 18.61
N LYS A 321 18.82 11.59 17.37
CA LYS A 321 19.90 12.29 16.68
C LYS A 321 19.44 13.63 16.15
N LEU A 322 20.27 14.64 16.34
CA LEU A 322 20.14 15.96 15.73
C LEU A 322 21.10 16.07 14.53
N VAL A 323 20.59 16.47 13.37
CA VAL A 323 21.39 16.73 12.16
C VAL A 323 21.05 18.11 11.61
N LEU A 324 22.07 18.93 11.38
CA LEU A 324 21.94 20.21 10.70
C LEU A 324 22.18 20.04 9.20
N PHE A 325 21.17 20.35 8.40
CA PHE A 325 21.24 20.26 6.96
C PHE A 325 21.46 21.63 6.32
N SER A 326 22.52 21.76 5.50
CA SER A 326 22.78 22.95 4.68
C SER A 326 23.65 22.64 3.47
N ARG A 327 23.51 23.43 2.40
CA ARG A 327 24.45 23.42 1.26
C ARG A 327 25.85 23.85 1.68
N CYS A 328 25.95 24.74 2.66
CA CYS A 328 27.22 25.23 3.18
C CYS A 328 27.67 24.39 4.37
N LYS A 329 28.79 23.67 4.23
CA LYS A 329 29.33 22.78 5.28
C LYS A 329 29.67 23.54 6.58
N ALA A 330 30.09 24.80 6.48
CA ALA A 330 30.40 25.62 7.64
C ALA A 330 29.16 25.82 8.54
N LEU A 331 27.98 25.98 7.94
CA LEU A 331 26.72 26.19 8.66
C LEU A 331 26.22 24.93 9.39
N CYS A 332 26.73 23.75 9.02
CA CYS A 332 26.37 22.50 9.67
C CYS A 332 27.15 22.25 10.97
N ARG A 333 28.10 23.14 11.32
CA ARG A 333 28.97 23.02 12.50
C ARG A 333 28.57 23.97 13.64
N GLU A 334 27.46 24.67 13.50
CA GLU A 334 26.96 25.56 14.56
C GLU A 334 26.54 24.75 15.81
N ASP A 335 26.97 25.18 16.99
CA ASP A 335 26.70 24.48 18.27
C ASP A 335 25.32 24.87 18.82
N TYR A 336 24.31 24.11 18.41
CA TYR A 336 22.95 24.24 18.92
C TYR A 336 22.59 23.08 19.85
N LYS A 337 22.29 23.32 21.13
CA LYS A 337 22.06 22.25 22.12
C LYS A 337 20.58 22.04 22.42
N LEU A 338 20.01 20.92 21.98
CA LEU A 338 18.66 20.51 22.39
C LEU A 338 18.77 19.74 23.69
N ASP A 339 17.86 20.03 24.62
CA ASP A 339 17.71 19.27 25.85
C ASP A 339 16.54 18.30 25.75
N MET A 340 16.77 17.07 26.19
CA MET A 340 15.77 16.00 26.24
C MET A 340 15.75 15.42 27.65
N ASN A 341 14.91 15.99 28.52
CA ASN A 341 14.82 15.64 29.94
C ASN A 341 16.18 15.73 30.67
N GLY A 342 16.91 16.83 30.51
CA GLY A 342 18.23 17.04 31.14
C GLY A 342 19.40 16.34 30.43
N THR A 343 19.14 15.63 29.33
CA THR A 343 20.18 15.02 28.49
C THR A 343 20.32 15.79 27.18
N ALA A 344 21.53 16.28 26.89
CA ALA A 344 21.81 16.94 25.62
C ALA A 344 21.71 15.95 24.45
N VAL A 345 20.93 16.30 23.42
CA VAL A 345 20.79 15.48 22.21
C VAL A 345 22.08 15.49 21.40
N ALA A 346 22.56 14.30 21.02
CA ALA A 346 23.79 14.17 20.25
C ALA A 346 23.66 14.70 18.82
N HIS A 347 24.62 15.53 18.42
CA HIS A 347 24.79 15.94 17.02
C HIS A 347 25.36 14.80 16.18
N SER A 348 24.93 14.75 14.92
CA SER A 348 25.48 13.83 13.95
C SER A 348 25.63 14.46 12.57
N ASP A 349 26.65 14.06 11.83
CA ASP A 349 26.83 14.46 10.43
C ASP A 349 25.88 13.75 9.47
N ARG A 350 25.15 12.76 9.97
CA ARG A 350 24.25 11.93 9.16
C ARG A 350 23.20 11.25 10.01
N ALA A 351 22.01 11.13 9.45
CA ALA A 351 20.94 10.33 10.01
C ALA A 351 20.51 9.24 9.04
N LYS A 352 20.23 8.06 9.58
CA LYS A 352 19.57 6.99 8.85
C LYS A 352 18.10 7.04 9.20
N CYS A 353 17.24 7.38 8.24
CA CYS A 353 15.79 7.40 8.40
C CYS A 353 15.19 6.39 7.41
N LEU A 354 14.43 5.42 7.93
CA LEU A 354 13.75 4.37 7.14
C LEU A 354 14.64 3.66 6.14
N GLY A 355 15.89 3.45 6.55
CA GLY A 355 16.90 2.79 5.75
C GLY A 355 17.59 3.68 4.72
N VAL A 356 17.29 4.97 4.60
CA VAL A 356 18.00 5.95 3.74
C VAL A 356 18.93 6.82 4.58
N VAL A 357 20.15 7.04 4.11
CA VAL A 357 21.12 7.92 4.80
C VAL A 357 21.02 9.35 4.25
N PHE A 358 20.76 10.29 5.14
CA PHE A 358 20.79 11.73 4.87
C PHE A 358 22.08 12.32 5.45
N ASP A 359 22.95 12.81 4.57
CA ASP A 359 24.14 13.60 4.97
C ASP A 359 23.78 15.09 5.11
N GLN A 360 24.53 15.83 5.93
CA GLN A 360 24.31 17.27 6.18
C GLN A 360 24.16 18.12 4.90
N GLN A 361 24.91 17.79 3.84
CA GLN A 361 24.83 18.52 2.55
C GLN A 361 23.84 17.91 1.56
N TYR A 362 23.10 16.87 1.97
CA TYR A 362 22.10 16.16 1.19
C TYR A 362 22.59 15.81 -0.23
N LYS A 363 23.87 15.48 -0.36
CA LYS A 363 24.55 15.07 -1.61
C LYS A 363 24.35 13.58 -1.91
N PHE A 364 23.86 12.80 -0.95
CA PHE A 364 23.56 11.38 -1.04
C PHE A 364 24.77 10.48 -1.37
N HIS A 365 25.99 10.98 -1.12
CA HIS A 365 27.22 10.21 -1.33
C HIS A 365 27.23 8.94 -0.49
N HIS A 366 26.97 9.08 0.82
CA HIS A 366 26.97 7.95 1.74
C HIS A 366 25.83 6.96 1.46
N GLU A 367 24.66 7.42 1.04
CA GLU A 367 23.57 6.51 0.67
C GLU A 367 23.95 5.69 -0.59
N CYS A 368 24.45 6.34 -1.64
CA CYS A 368 24.89 5.65 -2.85
C CYS A 368 26.02 4.65 -2.56
N GLN A 369 27.00 5.04 -1.74
CA GLN A 369 28.10 4.17 -1.32
C GLN A 369 27.57 2.94 -0.56
N ARG A 370 26.66 3.14 0.39
CA ARG A 370 26.10 2.06 1.21
C ARG A 370 25.27 1.10 0.36
N ARG A 371 24.43 1.60 -0.55
CA ARG A 371 23.65 0.78 -1.48
C ARG A 371 24.55 -0.04 -2.40
N LEU A 372 25.62 0.56 -2.91
CA LEU A 372 26.60 -0.14 -3.72
C LEU A 372 27.33 -1.23 -2.91
N SER A 373 27.64 -0.97 -1.64
CA SER A 373 28.27 -1.97 -0.76
C SER A 373 27.35 -3.17 -0.52
N ILE A 374 26.08 -2.93 -0.16
CA ILE A 374 25.09 -4.00 0.03
C ILE A 374 24.87 -4.77 -1.28
N PHE A 375 24.79 -4.07 -2.42
CA PHE A 375 24.67 -4.69 -3.74
C PHE A 375 25.86 -5.61 -4.04
N LYS A 376 27.10 -5.16 -3.79
CA LYS A 376 28.30 -5.99 -3.93
C LYS A 376 28.26 -7.23 -3.05
N GLN A 377 27.88 -7.08 -1.78
CA GLN A 377 27.78 -8.20 -0.84
C GLN A 377 26.74 -9.23 -1.30
N ARG A 378 25.54 -8.77 -1.69
CA ARG A 378 24.45 -9.63 -2.18
C ARG A 378 24.83 -10.32 -3.49
N MET A 379 25.46 -9.59 -4.41
CA MET A 379 25.99 -10.16 -5.64
C MET A 379 27.08 -11.20 -5.36
N SER A 380 28.01 -10.93 -4.44
CA SER A 380 29.05 -11.88 -4.05
C SER A 380 28.46 -13.19 -3.51
N MET A 381 27.41 -13.13 -2.69
CA MET A 381 26.70 -14.33 -2.23
C MET A 381 26.08 -15.13 -3.39
N VAL A 382 25.43 -14.46 -4.35
CA VAL A 382 24.93 -15.13 -5.55
C VAL A 382 26.06 -15.79 -6.33
N MET A 383 27.20 -15.10 -6.48
CA MET A 383 28.38 -15.59 -7.21
C MET A 383 29.09 -16.77 -6.54
N ARG A 384 28.77 -17.11 -5.28
CA ARG A 384 29.27 -18.33 -4.62
C ARG A 384 28.50 -19.58 -5.05
N LEU A 385 27.29 -19.43 -5.59
CA LEU A 385 26.42 -20.54 -5.99
C LEU A 385 26.75 -21.10 -7.38
N GLY A 386 27.61 -20.42 -8.14
CA GLY A 386 28.03 -20.88 -9.46
C GLY A 386 29.09 -20.01 -10.10
N GLY A 387 29.88 -20.62 -10.98
CA GLY A 387 30.94 -20.01 -11.77
C GLY A 387 30.98 -20.56 -13.19
N TYR A 388 32.10 -20.34 -13.90
CA TYR A 388 32.26 -20.72 -15.31
C TYR A 388 32.15 -22.24 -15.56
N ARG A 389 32.61 -23.07 -14.62
CA ARG A 389 32.67 -24.55 -14.76
C ARG A 389 31.81 -25.33 -13.74
N PHE A 390 31.08 -24.65 -12.86
CA PHE A 390 30.40 -25.33 -11.76
C PHE A 390 29.20 -24.56 -11.23
N GLY A 391 28.31 -25.28 -10.56
CA GLY A 391 27.20 -24.70 -9.80
C GLY A 391 25.95 -24.40 -10.63
N CYS A 392 25.21 -23.40 -10.19
CA CYS A 392 23.84 -23.16 -10.64
C CYS A 392 23.77 -22.66 -12.10
N PRO A 393 22.88 -23.20 -12.95
CA PRO A 393 22.71 -22.72 -14.33
C PRO A 393 22.45 -21.21 -14.41
N SER A 394 22.96 -20.57 -15.47
CA SER A 394 22.93 -19.11 -15.67
C SER A 394 21.54 -18.49 -15.50
N ARG A 395 20.49 -19.18 -15.98
CA ARG A 395 19.09 -18.75 -15.83
C ARG A 395 18.66 -18.55 -14.36
N TYR A 396 19.12 -19.39 -13.45
CA TYR A 396 18.79 -19.30 -12.02
C TYR A 396 19.67 -18.25 -11.33
N MET A 397 20.95 -18.15 -11.71
CA MET A 397 21.85 -17.11 -11.23
C MET A 397 21.31 -15.71 -11.55
N ILE A 398 20.82 -15.51 -12.78
CA ILE A 398 20.18 -14.25 -13.20
C ILE A 398 18.88 -13.98 -12.42
N ARG A 399 18.07 -15.02 -12.15
CA ARG A 399 16.87 -14.89 -11.30
C ARG A 399 17.22 -14.50 -9.87
N LEU A 400 18.27 -15.09 -9.29
CA LEU A 400 18.78 -14.76 -7.95
C LEU A 400 19.35 -13.34 -7.90
N TYR A 401 20.11 -12.93 -8.92
CA TYR A 401 20.58 -11.56 -9.05
C TYR A 401 19.43 -10.54 -9.04
N ASN A 402 18.39 -10.78 -9.84
CA ASN A 402 17.23 -9.92 -9.93
C ASN A 402 16.34 -9.90 -8.67
N SER A 403 16.40 -10.93 -7.84
CA SER A 403 15.58 -11.06 -6.62
C SER A 403 16.32 -10.68 -5.34
N VAL A 404 17.65 -10.78 -5.31
CA VAL A 404 18.47 -10.58 -4.11
C VAL A 404 19.37 -9.36 -4.23
N ALA A 405 20.12 -9.23 -5.33
CA ALA A 405 21.11 -8.16 -5.47
C ALA A 405 20.46 -6.85 -5.94
N VAL A 406 19.74 -6.87 -7.06
CA VAL A 406 19.18 -5.65 -7.66
C VAL A 406 18.21 -4.90 -6.72
N PRO A 407 17.27 -5.54 -6.01
CA PRO A 407 16.40 -4.83 -5.07
C PRO A 407 17.16 -4.13 -3.94
N ALA A 408 18.31 -4.67 -3.51
CA ALA A 408 19.13 -4.06 -2.47
C ALA A 408 19.78 -2.74 -2.93
N LEU A 409 20.19 -2.67 -4.20
CA LEU A 409 20.69 -1.45 -4.84
C LEU A 409 19.56 -0.42 -5.02
N LEU A 410 18.41 -0.89 -5.52
CA LEU A 410 17.31 -0.05 -6.01
C LEU A 410 16.27 0.31 -4.95
N TYR A 411 16.52 0.05 -3.67
CA TYR A 411 15.60 0.43 -2.59
C TYR A 411 15.29 1.94 -2.59
N ASN A 412 16.28 2.78 -2.89
CA ASN A 412 16.09 4.23 -3.01
C ASN A 412 16.64 4.76 -4.35
N PRO A 413 15.92 4.57 -5.48
CA PRO A 413 16.50 4.69 -6.81
C PRO A 413 16.84 6.15 -7.19
N TRP A 414 16.09 7.14 -6.70
CA TRP A 414 16.36 8.56 -7.00
C TRP A 414 17.67 9.05 -6.39
N SER A 415 18.23 8.40 -5.36
CA SER A 415 19.51 8.82 -4.78
C SER A 415 20.66 8.68 -5.79
N PHE A 416 20.58 7.71 -6.70
CA PHE A 416 21.58 7.53 -7.78
C PHE A 416 21.46 8.56 -8.90
N LEU A 417 20.31 9.23 -9.02
CA LEU A 417 20.08 10.32 -9.99
C LEU A 417 20.45 11.69 -9.40
N LEU A 418 20.38 11.84 -8.06
CA LEU A 418 20.74 13.07 -7.35
C LEU A 418 22.16 13.08 -6.77
N GLY A 419 22.74 11.90 -6.57
CA GLY A 419 24.08 11.70 -6.04
C GLY A 419 25.16 11.65 -7.13
N PRO A 420 26.43 11.39 -6.75
CA PRO A 420 27.53 11.37 -7.71
C PRO A 420 27.38 10.26 -8.77
N ALA A 421 27.47 10.66 -10.05
CA ALA A 421 27.33 9.73 -11.19
C ALA A 421 28.33 8.56 -11.17
N SER A 422 29.47 8.72 -10.49
CA SER A 422 30.50 7.69 -10.32
C SER A 422 29.95 6.42 -9.66
N TYR A 423 28.97 6.51 -8.75
CA TYR A 423 28.37 5.33 -8.12
C TYR A 423 27.52 4.51 -9.09
N LEU A 424 26.75 5.17 -9.96
CA LEU A 424 25.99 4.47 -11.00
C LEU A 424 26.93 3.83 -12.02
N LYS A 425 28.02 4.51 -12.39
CA LYS A 425 29.08 3.92 -13.25
C LYS A 425 29.67 2.65 -12.62
N LYS A 426 30.00 2.69 -11.32
CA LYS A 426 30.49 1.52 -10.56
C LYS A 426 29.45 0.39 -10.50
N ALA A 427 28.18 0.70 -10.28
CA ALA A 427 27.10 -0.30 -10.28
C ALA A 427 26.93 -0.98 -11.64
N LYS A 428 26.96 -0.20 -12.74
CA LYS A 428 26.94 -0.74 -14.11
C LYS A 428 28.13 -1.65 -14.39
N ALA A 429 29.34 -1.26 -13.96
CA ALA A 429 30.53 -2.10 -14.11
C ALA A 429 30.39 -3.45 -13.39
N LEU A 430 29.84 -3.45 -12.18
CA LEU A 430 29.56 -4.68 -11.43
C LEU A 430 28.51 -5.56 -12.11
N GLN A 431 27.43 -4.97 -12.64
CA GLN A 431 26.44 -5.72 -13.43
C GLN A 431 27.10 -6.39 -14.64
N ARG A 432 27.95 -5.66 -15.39
CA ARG A 432 28.66 -6.23 -16.54
C ARG A 432 29.59 -7.36 -16.12
N GLN A 433 30.32 -7.19 -15.02
CA GLN A 433 31.18 -8.24 -14.45
C GLN A 433 30.38 -9.49 -14.06
N PHE A 434 29.21 -9.30 -13.43
CA PHE A 434 28.28 -10.37 -13.11
C PHE A 434 27.86 -11.15 -14.36
N LEU A 435 27.32 -10.43 -15.36
CA LEU A 435 26.76 -11.03 -16.55
C LEU A 435 27.81 -11.78 -17.37
N ARG A 436 28.99 -11.19 -17.58
CA ARG A 436 30.08 -11.86 -18.29
C ARG A 436 30.48 -13.18 -17.62
N ARG A 437 30.57 -13.19 -16.29
CA ARG A 437 30.95 -14.41 -15.56
C ARG A 437 29.86 -15.47 -15.56
N VAL A 438 28.59 -15.09 -15.43
CA VAL A 438 27.45 -16.03 -15.39
C VAL A 438 27.10 -16.59 -16.77
N LEU A 439 27.33 -15.80 -17.82
CA LEU A 439 27.13 -16.21 -19.21
C LEU A 439 28.38 -16.82 -19.84
N SER A 440 29.47 -16.95 -19.08
CA SER A 440 30.74 -17.47 -19.61
C SER A 440 31.29 -16.68 -20.80
N LEU A 441 31.02 -15.37 -20.86
CA LEU A 441 31.48 -14.47 -21.93
C LEU A 441 32.92 -13.99 -21.68
N PRO A 442 33.72 -13.81 -22.75
CA PRO A 442 35.04 -13.18 -22.67
C PRO A 442 35.03 -11.80 -21.99
N ARG A 443 36.19 -11.41 -21.42
CA ARG A 443 36.33 -10.09 -20.76
C ARG A 443 36.14 -8.92 -21.72
N CYS A 444 36.45 -9.10 -23.00
CA CYS A 444 36.31 -8.11 -24.06
C CYS A 444 34.86 -7.93 -24.55
N SER A 445 33.92 -8.83 -24.21
CA SER A 445 32.54 -8.73 -24.68
C SER A 445 31.87 -7.43 -24.24
N GLY A 446 31.17 -6.77 -25.18
CA GLY A 446 30.36 -5.58 -24.93
C GLY A 446 29.43 -5.76 -23.72
N GLY A 447 29.32 -4.72 -22.90
CA GLY A 447 28.54 -4.80 -21.66
C GLY A 447 27.03 -4.86 -21.90
N ASP A 448 26.58 -4.12 -22.89
CA ASP A 448 25.25 -4.15 -23.50
C ASP A 448 24.95 -5.47 -24.23
N VAL A 449 25.92 -6.07 -24.94
CA VAL A 449 25.76 -7.41 -25.54
C VAL A 449 25.42 -8.44 -24.45
N ALA A 450 26.15 -8.39 -23.32
CA ALA A 450 25.85 -9.25 -22.18
C ALA A 450 24.48 -8.96 -21.54
N GLU A 451 24.05 -7.70 -21.53
CA GLU A 451 22.72 -7.27 -21.07
C GLU A 451 21.61 -7.80 -21.99
N VAL A 452 21.74 -7.66 -23.32
CA VAL A 452 20.77 -8.13 -24.31
C VAL A 452 20.67 -9.66 -24.29
N TYR A 453 21.82 -10.36 -24.30
CA TYR A 453 21.86 -11.82 -24.24
C TYR A 453 21.22 -12.37 -22.95
N ALA A 454 21.52 -11.73 -21.80
CA ALA A 454 20.91 -12.09 -20.52
C ALA A 454 19.44 -11.66 -20.38
N ARG A 455 18.94 -10.82 -21.29
CA ARG A 455 17.66 -10.10 -21.20
C ARG A 455 17.54 -9.28 -19.91
N ILE A 456 18.60 -8.54 -19.57
CA ILE A 456 18.70 -7.71 -18.38
C ILE A 456 18.75 -6.24 -18.77
N VAL A 457 17.70 -5.52 -18.39
CA VAL A 457 17.60 -4.06 -18.61
C VAL A 457 18.80 -3.35 -17.97
N PRO A 458 19.47 -2.42 -18.69
CA PRO A 458 20.55 -1.60 -18.14
C PRO A 458 20.13 -0.88 -16.85
N LEU A 459 21.00 -0.86 -15.84
CA LEU A 459 20.64 -0.30 -14.52
C LEU A 459 20.15 1.15 -14.56
N GLY A 460 20.66 1.96 -15.50
CA GLY A 460 20.22 3.35 -15.67
C GLY A 460 18.75 3.45 -16.08
N LEU A 461 18.33 2.67 -17.07
CA LEU A 461 16.94 2.61 -17.51
C LEU A 461 16.04 2.01 -16.44
N ARG A 462 16.51 1.00 -15.71
CA ARG A 462 15.76 0.39 -14.60
C ARG A 462 15.54 1.38 -13.44
N ILE A 463 16.53 2.21 -13.11
CA ILE A 463 16.36 3.30 -12.13
C ILE A 463 15.31 4.30 -12.61
N MET A 464 15.38 4.74 -13.87
CA MET A 464 14.41 5.67 -14.46
C MET A 464 12.98 5.08 -14.42
N ALA A 465 12.82 3.82 -14.80
CA ALA A 465 11.53 3.12 -14.75
C ALA A 465 10.96 3.07 -13.33
N LEU A 466 11.79 2.75 -12.32
CA LEU A 466 11.36 2.72 -10.92
C LEU A 466 10.99 4.11 -10.38
N VAL A 467 11.73 5.15 -10.78
CA VAL A 467 11.43 6.53 -10.38
C VAL A 467 10.15 7.03 -11.07
N ALA A 468 9.90 6.65 -12.32
CA ALA A 468 8.61 6.90 -12.99
C ALA A 468 7.47 6.17 -12.25
N MET A 469 7.67 4.91 -11.86
CA MET A 469 6.72 4.14 -11.05
C MET A 469 6.46 4.78 -9.69
N MET A 470 7.43 5.47 -9.10
CA MET A 470 7.19 6.29 -7.91
C MET A 470 6.25 7.45 -8.24
N GLY A 471 6.55 8.23 -9.29
CA GLY A 471 5.68 9.34 -9.73
C GLY A 471 4.24 8.94 -10.03
N VAL A 472 4.04 7.81 -10.70
CA VAL A 472 2.70 7.25 -10.94
C VAL A 472 1.96 6.97 -9.63
N ARG A 473 2.65 6.42 -8.63
CA ARG A 473 2.07 6.17 -7.31
C ARG A 473 1.72 7.48 -6.60
N LEU A 474 2.55 8.52 -6.72
CA LEU A 474 2.26 9.87 -6.19
C LEU A 474 0.99 10.46 -6.82
N ASN A 475 0.90 10.40 -8.14
CA ASN A 475 -0.23 10.95 -8.88
C ASN A 475 -1.53 10.18 -8.62
N SER A 476 -1.44 8.92 -8.16
CA SER A 476 -2.61 8.06 -7.94
C SER A 476 -3.45 8.34 -6.69
N GLY A 477 -3.13 9.38 -5.91
CA GLY A 477 -4.01 9.90 -4.85
C GLY A 477 -4.18 9.01 -3.62
N ARG A 478 -3.22 8.12 -3.34
CA ARG A 478 -3.21 7.33 -2.09
C ARG A 478 -2.68 8.10 -0.87
N ASP A 479 -2.19 9.31 -1.08
CA ASP A 479 -1.63 10.18 -0.04
C ASP A 479 -1.89 11.66 -0.43
N VAL A 480 -2.96 12.24 0.13
CA VAL A 480 -3.56 13.51 -0.35
C VAL A 480 -2.59 14.69 -0.21
N LEU A 481 -1.95 14.89 0.96
CA LEU A 481 -1.01 16.00 1.12
C LEU A 481 0.27 15.82 0.32
N TYR A 482 0.78 14.59 0.21
CA TYR A 482 1.97 14.34 -0.61
C TYR A 482 1.70 14.63 -2.08
N GLN A 483 0.48 14.32 -2.53
CA GLN A 483 0.01 14.67 -3.86
C GLN A 483 -0.18 16.19 -4.01
N GLU A 484 -0.68 16.91 -3.00
CA GLU A 484 -0.78 18.37 -3.04
C GLU A 484 0.58 19.06 -3.07
N GLU A 485 1.55 18.66 -2.23
CA GLU A 485 2.92 19.19 -2.30
C GLU A 485 3.53 18.98 -3.69
N TYR A 486 3.29 17.81 -4.28
CA TYR A 486 3.74 17.49 -5.64
C TYR A 486 2.99 18.31 -6.71
N ARG A 487 1.66 18.45 -6.59
CA ARG A 487 0.83 19.25 -7.50
C ARG A 487 1.19 20.73 -7.42
N LEU A 488 1.38 21.29 -6.23
CA LEU A 488 1.85 22.66 -6.03
C LEU A 488 3.23 22.85 -6.63
N PHE A 489 4.13 21.87 -6.47
CA PHE A 489 5.41 21.88 -7.17
C PHE A 489 5.23 21.87 -8.69
N CYS A 490 4.27 21.11 -9.23
CA CYS A 490 3.95 21.10 -10.66
C CYS A 490 3.23 22.36 -11.15
N ALA A 491 2.41 23.02 -10.33
CA ALA A 491 1.55 24.15 -10.69
C ALA A 491 2.22 25.52 -10.48
N GLY A 492 2.97 25.69 -9.38
CA GLY A 492 3.80 26.88 -9.13
C GLY A 492 5.06 26.92 -10.01
N SER A 493 5.32 25.82 -10.70
CA SER A 493 6.23 25.75 -11.84
C SER A 493 5.41 26.06 -13.08
N ASP A 494 5.64 27.17 -13.77
CA ASP A 494 5.33 27.22 -15.20
C ASP A 494 5.97 25.97 -15.81
N ILE A 495 5.17 24.96 -16.17
CA ILE A 495 5.71 23.66 -16.59
C ILE A 495 6.67 23.92 -17.74
N GLU A 496 6.35 24.83 -18.67
CA GLU A 496 7.26 25.26 -19.74
C GLU A 496 8.50 26.04 -19.26
N ARG A 497 8.41 26.98 -18.32
CA ARG A 497 9.61 27.69 -17.80
C ARG A 497 10.54 26.78 -16.98
N VAL A 498 10.00 25.81 -16.25
CA VAL A 498 10.78 24.81 -15.50
C VAL A 498 11.40 23.77 -16.43
N LEU A 499 10.74 23.46 -17.54
CA LEU A 499 11.28 22.61 -18.60
C LEU A 499 12.35 23.32 -19.44
N ASN A 500 12.29 24.64 -19.60
CA ASN A 500 13.23 25.44 -20.41
C ASN A 500 14.44 26.00 -19.63
N ARG A 501 14.41 26.07 -18.29
CA ARG A 501 15.58 26.49 -17.49
C ARG A 501 16.61 25.37 -17.34
N LYS A 502 17.85 25.65 -17.79
CA LYS A 502 19.03 24.80 -17.55
C LYS A 502 19.24 24.53 -16.04
N VAL A 503 19.13 23.26 -15.65
CA VAL A 503 19.96 22.54 -14.66
C VAL A 503 19.62 22.62 -13.13
N ALA A 504 18.86 23.57 -12.59
CA ALA A 504 18.65 23.66 -11.12
C ALA A 504 17.45 22.86 -10.55
N THR A 505 16.29 22.86 -11.23
CA THR A 505 15.03 22.22 -10.80
C THR A 505 15.10 20.69 -10.76
N TRP A 506 15.89 20.10 -11.67
CA TRP A 506 16.17 18.66 -11.76
C TRP A 506 17.02 18.11 -10.61
N LYS A 507 17.52 18.95 -9.69
CA LYS A 507 18.36 18.54 -8.55
C LYS A 507 17.54 18.20 -7.29
N THR A 508 16.23 18.01 -7.43
CA THR A 508 15.30 17.64 -6.37
C THR A 508 14.65 16.28 -6.69
N PRO A 509 14.21 15.48 -5.70
CA PRO A 509 13.51 14.24 -5.97
C PRO A 509 12.27 14.40 -6.86
N PHE A 510 11.46 15.45 -6.66
CA PHE A 510 10.30 15.71 -7.51
C PHE A 510 10.68 16.05 -8.95
N GLY A 511 11.73 16.85 -9.14
CA GLY A 511 12.26 17.14 -10.47
C GLY A 511 12.70 15.85 -11.19
N VAL A 512 13.42 14.97 -10.50
CA VAL A 512 13.84 13.69 -11.09
C VAL A 512 12.65 12.78 -11.41
N ILE A 513 11.59 12.79 -10.59
CA ILE A 513 10.34 12.08 -10.88
C ILE A 513 9.69 12.62 -12.16
N LEU A 514 9.55 13.94 -12.30
CA LEU A 514 9.03 14.55 -13.54
C LEU A 514 9.83 14.14 -14.77
N ARG A 515 11.16 14.05 -14.63
CA ARG A 515 12.05 13.65 -15.73
C ARG A 515 11.74 12.23 -16.16
N ALA A 516 11.56 11.36 -15.17
CA ALA A 516 11.27 9.96 -15.40
C ALA A 516 9.88 9.76 -16.01
N LEU A 517 8.86 10.49 -15.57
CA LEU A 517 7.53 10.47 -16.18
C LEU A 517 7.58 10.93 -17.64
N ARG A 518 8.24 12.06 -17.93
CA ARG A 518 8.40 12.58 -19.30
C ARG A 518 9.14 11.63 -20.21
N ALA A 519 10.22 11.00 -19.72
CA ALA A 519 10.98 10.01 -20.48
C ALA A 519 10.16 8.76 -20.86
N HIS A 520 9.01 8.54 -20.22
CA HIS A 520 8.07 7.46 -20.55
C HIS A 520 6.76 7.98 -21.15
N SER A 521 6.72 9.26 -21.57
CA SER A 521 5.54 9.92 -22.12
C SER A 521 4.32 9.87 -21.19
N ILE A 522 4.52 9.89 -19.88
CA ILE A 522 3.43 9.84 -18.89
C ILE A 522 3.03 11.28 -18.56
N PRO A 523 1.73 11.64 -18.68
CA PRO A 523 1.28 12.99 -18.43
C PRO A 523 1.41 13.32 -16.95
N VAL A 524 1.79 14.57 -16.68
CA VAL A 524 1.88 15.13 -15.33
C VAL A 524 0.60 15.95 -15.13
N GLU A 525 -0.55 15.29 -15.12
CA GLU A 525 -1.82 15.99 -14.97
C GLU A 525 -2.14 16.25 -13.49
N ALA A 526 -2.48 17.51 -13.20
CA ALA A 526 -2.91 18.00 -11.90
C ALA A 526 -4.37 17.63 -11.56
N LYS A 527 -5.08 16.89 -12.42
CA LYS A 527 -6.42 16.40 -12.10
C LYS A 527 -6.29 15.17 -11.22
N GLY A 528 -6.69 15.38 -9.96
CA GLY A 528 -6.64 14.35 -8.95
C GLY A 528 -7.49 13.16 -9.36
N LEU A 529 -6.87 11.98 -9.37
CA LEU A 529 -7.55 10.73 -9.12
C LEU A 529 -8.33 10.90 -7.81
N ARG A 530 -9.59 11.30 -7.91
CA ARG A 530 -10.49 11.45 -6.76
C ARG A 530 -10.74 10.03 -6.26
N SER A 531 -10.06 9.68 -5.17
CA SER A 531 -10.59 8.69 -4.26
C SER A 531 -11.94 9.21 -3.81
N ALA A 532 -13.04 8.67 -4.35
CA ALA A 532 -14.37 8.99 -3.87
C ALA A 532 -14.44 8.58 -2.40
N SER A 533 -14.28 9.54 -1.50
CA SER A 533 -14.70 9.48 -0.11
C SER A 533 -16.22 9.44 -0.10
N GLY A 534 -16.77 8.48 0.61
CA GLY A 534 -18.19 8.25 0.65
C GLY A 534 -18.47 7.01 1.46
N THR A 535 -19.02 7.27 2.65
CA THR A 535 -19.68 6.38 3.60
C THR A 535 -20.08 5.02 3.03
N SER A 536 -19.79 3.97 3.79
CA SER A 536 -20.37 2.64 3.57
C SER A 536 -21.85 2.70 3.94
N PRO A 537 -22.79 2.59 2.98
CA PRO A 537 -24.16 2.26 3.34
C PRO A 537 -24.23 0.76 3.62
N MET A 538 -25.24 0.37 4.40
CA MET A 538 -25.61 -1.02 4.66
C MET A 538 -25.53 -1.88 3.40
N GLN A 539 -24.97 -3.09 3.54
CA GLN A 539 -25.01 -4.07 2.47
C GLN A 539 -26.47 -4.50 2.24
N ARG A 540 -27.07 -4.09 1.12
CA ARG A 540 -28.26 -4.77 0.58
C ARG A 540 -27.80 -6.12 0.01
N SER A 541 -28.50 -7.19 0.38
CA SER A 541 -28.30 -8.53 -0.18
C SER A 541 -28.84 -8.56 -1.61
N ILE A 542 -28.00 -8.19 -2.57
CA ILE A 542 -28.30 -8.42 -3.99
C ILE A 542 -28.21 -9.92 -4.21
N GLN A 543 -29.27 -10.52 -4.75
CA GLN A 543 -29.28 -11.95 -5.04
C GLN A 543 -28.17 -12.25 -6.05
N LEU A 544 -27.24 -13.11 -5.61
CA LEU A 544 -26.25 -13.72 -6.48
C LEU A 544 -26.81 -15.05 -6.91
N PRO A 545 -27.03 -15.30 -8.22
CA PRO A 545 -27.12 -16.66 -8.70
C PRO A 545 -25.86 -17.40 -8.27
N ASP A 546 -26.00 -18.65 -7.81
CA ASP A 546 -24.87 -19.45 -7.35
C ASP A 546 -23.88 -19.68 -8.51
N MET A 547 -22.90 -18.79 -8.63
CA MET A 547 -21.85 -18.80 -9.65
C MET A 547 -20.96 -20.05 -9.58
N LYS A 548 -21.20 -20.95 -8.62
CA LYS A 548 -20.48 -22.22 -8.45
C LYS A 548 -20.86 -23.29 -9.47
N GLN A 549 -21.92 -23.11 -10.27
CA GLN A 549 -22.42 -24.23 -11.09
C GLN A 549 -21.84 -24.33 -12.51
N PHE A 550 -21.16 -23.31 -13.06
CA PHE A 550 -20.52 -23.44 -14.38
C PHE A 550 -19.17 -22.71 -14.45
N HIS A 551 -18.09 -23.46 -14.68
CA HIS A 551 -16.77 -22.87 -14.91
C HIS A 551 -16.62 -22.41 -16.37
N LYS A 552 -15.99 -21.25 -16.61
CA LYS A 552 -15.66 -20.75 -17.98
C LYS A 552 -14.94 -21.78 -18.86
N ARG A 553 -14.14 -22.67 -18.25
CA ARG A 553 -13.45 -23.77 -18.96
C ARG A 553 -14.37 -24.92 -19.37
N GLU A 554 -15.52 -25.05 -18.73
CA GLU A 554 -16.55 -26.05 -19.04
C GLU A 554 -17.47 -25.55 -20.17
N SER A 555 -17.79 -24.26 -20.20
CA SER A 555 -18.53 -23.65 -21.31
C SER A 555 -17.76 -23.68 -22.64
N GLU A 556 -16.43 -23.56 -22.59
CA GLU A 556 -15.55 -23.72 -23.77
C GLU A 556 -15.49 -25.17 -24.29
N ARG A 557 -15.84 -26.17 -23.46
CA ARG A 557 -15.79 -27.60 -23.80
C ARG A 557 -17.12 -28.17 -24.30
N ASN A 558 -18.27 -27.57 -23.92
CA ASN A 558 -19.59 -28.03 -24.34
C ASN A 558 -20.56 -26.86 -24.55
N ARG A 559 -20.66 -26.41 -25.81
CA ARG A 559 -21.43 -25.23 -26.21
C ARG A 559 -22.94 -25.39 -26.01
N ALA A 560 -23.47 -26.60 -26.22
CA ALA A 560 -24.89 -26.90 -26.02
C ALA A 560 -25.30 -26.75 -24.55
N LYS A 561 -24.54 -27.37 -23.63
CA LYS A 561 -24.80 -27.22 -22.18
C LYS A 561 -24.67 -25.77 -21.69
N ALA A 562 -23.75 -25.00 -22.28
CA ALA A 562 -23.59 -23.59 -21.94
C ALA A 562 -24.77 -22.73 -22.45
N SER A 563 -25.31 -23.06 -23.64
CA SER A 563 -26.52 -22.45 -24.18
C SER A 563 -27.73 -22.73 -23.29
N ASP A 564 -27.97 -24.00 -22.93
CA ASP A 564 -29.07 -24.42 -22.05
C ASP A 564 -29.00 -23.70 -20.69
N PHE A 565 -27.82 -23.62 -20.10
CA PHE A 565 -27.60 -22.87 -18.86
C PHE A 565 -27.91 -21.37 -19.02
N GLY A 566 -27.44 -20.75 -20.10
CA GLY A 566 -27.72 -19.35 -20.40
C GLY A 566 -29.21 -19.05 -20.52
N HIS A 567 -29.94 -19.88 -21.28
CA HIS A 567 -31.39 -19.75 -21.42
C HIS A 567 -32.13 -19.99 -20.10
N ALA A 568 -31.71 -20.96 -19.29
CA ALA A 568 -32.29 -21.19 -17.97
C ALA A 568 -32.09 -19.99 -17.02
N VAL A 569 -30.92 -19.36 -17.07
CA VAL A 569 -30.62 -18.15 -16.29
C VAL A 569 -31.54 -16.99 -16.72
N ILE A 570 -31.70 -16.75 -18.02
CA ILE A 570 -32.62 -15.70 -18.52
C ILE A 570 -34.07 -16.00 -18.14
N ALA A 571 -34.50 -17.26 -18.23
CA ALA A 571 -35.86 -17.68 -17.87
C ALA A 571 -36.16 -17.55 -16.36
N SER A 572 -35.12 -17.54 -15.51
CA SER A 572 -35.26 -17.33 -14.06
C SER A 572 -35.47 -15.86 -13.66
N ILE A 573 -35.23 -14.92 -14.58
CA ILE A 573 -35.41 -13.49 -14.33
C ILE A 573 -36.93 -13.18 -14.23
N PRO A 574 -37.38 -12.39 -13.24
CA PRO A 574 -38.80 -12.06 -13.11
C PRO A 574 -39.34 -11.38 -14.38
N LYS A 575 -40.46 -11.86 -14.92
CA LYS A 575 -41.08 -11.31 -16.16
C LYS A 575 -41.45 -9.83 -16.10
N ARG A 576 -41.55 -9.26 -14.90
CA ARG A 576 -41.84 -7.84 -14.64
C ARG A 576 -40.59 -6.95 -14.69
N ASP A 577 -39.41 -7.54 -14.68
CA ASP A 577 -38.15 -6.81 -14.67
C ASP A 577 -37.78 -6.34 -16.08
N VAL A 578 -37.19 -5.16 -16.17
CA VAL A 578 -36.45 -4.73 -17.36
C VAL A 578 -35.16 -5.54 -17.43
N ILE A 579 -34.84 -6.07 -18.61
CA ILE A 579 -33.59 -6.83 -18.82
C ILE A 579 -32.62 -5.93 -19.57
N MET A 580 -31.44 -5.69 -18.99
CA MET A 580 -30.36 -4.93 -19.64
C MET A 580 -29.18 -5.84 -19.93
N PHE A 581 -28.95 -6.15 -21.20
CA PHE A 581 -27.74 -6.85 -21.64
C PHE A 581 -26.59 -5.85 -21.77
N VAL A 582 -25.40 -6.21 -21.31
CA VAL A 582 -24.23 -5.32 -21.31
C VAL A 582 -23.02 -6.03 -21.86
N ASP A 583 -22.24 -5.31 -22.67
CA ASP A 583 -20.94 -5.77 -23.14
C ASP A 583 -19.98 -4.60 -23.37
N GLY A 584 -18.68 -4.88 -23.40
CA GLY A 584 -17.68 -3.92 -23.81
C GLY A 584 -16.42 -4.56 -24.37
N GLY A 585 -15.92 -3.99 -25.46
CA GLY A 585 -14.86 -4.58 -26.26
C GLY A 585 -13.90 -3.57 -26.83
N ARG A 586 -12.83 -4.10 -27.41
CA ARG A 586 -11.77 -3.33 -28.07
C ARG A 586 -11.48 -3.98 -29.42
N GLY A 587 -11.87 -3.30 -30.50
CA GLY A 587 -11.44 -3.61 -31.85
C GLY A 587 -10.01 -3.15 -32.11
N ASP A 588 -9.60 -3.15 -33.38
CA ASP A 588 -8.25 -2.74 -33.76
C ASP A 588 -8.02 -1.24 -33.51
N ASP A 589 -8.99 -0.40 -33.85
CA ASP A 589 -8.90 1.07 -33.74
C ASP A 589 -9.98 1.71 -32.85
N HIS A 590 -10.93 0.92 -32.31
CA HIS A 590 -12.01 1.43 -31.47
C HIS A 590 -12.16 0.64 -30.16
N CYS A 591 -12.78 1.26 -29.16
CA CYS A 591 -13.16 0.62 -27.90
C CYS A 591 -14.53 1.14 -27.51
N ARG A 592 -15.46 0.26 -27.16
CA ARG A 592 -16.86 0.63 -26.99
C ARG A 592 -17.51 -0.16 -25.86
N ALA A 593 -18.41 0.49 -25.14
CA ALA A 593 -19.33 -0.14 -24.20
C ALA A 593 -20.76 -0.04 -24.75
N ALA A 594 -21.53 -1.12 -24.65
CA ALA A 594 -22.90 -1.18 -25.14
C ALA A 594 -23.86 -1.71 -24.06
N VAL A 595 -25.10 -1.23 -24.11
CA VAL A 595 -26.23 -1.70 -23.29
C VAL A 595 -27.44 -1.85 -24.21
N HIS A 596 -28.02 -3.05 -24.25
CA HIS A 596 -29.30 -3.33 -24.90
C HIS A 596 -30.38 -3.51 -23.84
N VAL A 597 -31.37 -2.61 -23.85
CA VAL A 597 -32.47 -2.60 -22.89
C VAL A 597 -33.69 -3.28 -23.50
N VAL A 598 -34.28 -4.24 -22.78
CA VAL A 598 -35.51 -4.94 -23.17
C VAL A 598 -36.56 -4.72 -22.10
N LEU A 599 -37.67 -4.08 -22.47
CA LEU A 599 -38.81 -3.84 -21.59
C LEU A 599 -39.71 -5.09 -21.50
N PRO A 600 -40.47 -5.27 -20.40
CA PRO A 600 -41.40 -6.41 -20.24
C PRO A 600 -42.42 -6.56 -21.38
N GLN A 601 -42.74 -5.45 -22.06
CA GLN A 601 -43.70 -5.38 -23.17
C GLN A 601 -43.07 -5.76 -24.53
N GLY A 602 -41.78 -6.12 -24.56
CA GLY A 602 -41.06 -6.54 -25.77
C GLY A 602 -40.38 -5.41 -26.55
N ALA A 603 -40.63 -4.14 -26.20
CA ALA A 603 -39.90 -3.02 -26.79
C ALA A 603 -38.43 -3.01 -26.34
N SER A 604 -37.52 -2.69 -27.25
CA SER A 604 -36.08 -2.67 -26.98
C SER A 604 -35.40 -1.38 -27.44
N GLN A 605 -34.31 -1.00 -26.78
CA GLN A 605 -33.51 0.18 -27.13
C GLN A 605 -32.01 -0.05 -26.88
N ASP A 606 -31.20 0.43 -27.81
CA ASP A 606 -29.73 0.33 -27.78
C ASP A 606 -29.07 1.60 -27.28
N PHE A 607 -28.00 1.43 -26.49
CA PHE A 607 -27.13 2.52 -26.06
C PHE A 607 -25.66 2.11 -26.20
N CYS A 608 -24.88 2.94 -26.89
CA CYS A 608 -23.45 2.73 -27.16
C CYS A 608 -22.63 3.95 -26.72
N TRP A 609 -21.43 3.72 -26.17
CA TRP A 609 -20.49 4.79 -25.85
C TRP A 609 -19.10 4.46 -26.36
N ASP A 610 -18.53 5.38 -27.15
CA ASP A 610 -17.16 5.25 -27.64
C ASP A 610 -16.18 5.65 -26.55
N ILE A 611 -15.20 4.79 -26.33
CA ILE A 611 -14.18 4.94 -25.29
C ILE A 611 -12.91 5.47 -25.94
N VAL A 612 -12.55 6.69 -25.57
CA VAL A 612 -11.31 7.33 -26.01
C VAL A 612 -10.30 7.42 -24.86
N GLY A 613 -9.04 7.61 -25.21
CA GLY A 613 -7.94 7.79 -24.26
C GLY A 613 -6.72 6.93 -24.56
N ARG A 614 -5.68 7.06 -23.73
CA ARG A 614 -4.37 6.41 -23.98
C ARG A 614 -4.33 4.89 -23.74
N PHE A 615 -5.31 4.34 -23.02
CA PHE A 615 -5.29 2.94 -22.58
C PHE A 615 -6.68 2.26 -22.62
N PRO A 616 -7.32 2.18 -23.80
CA PRO A 616 -8.55 1.41 -23.95
C PRO A 616 -8.28 -0.09 -23.74
N SER A 617 -9.20 -0.78 -23.08
CA SER A 617 -9.16 -2.24 -22.89
C SER A 617 -10.56 -2.78 -22.72
N SER A 618 -10.85 -3.96 -23.26
CA SER A 618 -12.16 -4.61 -23.18
C SER A 618 -12.67 -4.68 -21.74
N HIS A 619 -11.84 -5.10 -20.79
CA HIS A 619 -12.23 -5.16 -19.36
C HIS A 619 -12.73 -3.83 -18.77
N ARG A 620 -12.20 -2.69 -19.24
CA ARG A 620 -12.64 -1.37 -18.79
C ARG A 620 -13.93 -0.95 -19.48
N ALA A 621 -14.12 -1.35 -20.73
CA ALA A 621 -15.36 -1.16 -21.46
C ALA A 621 -16.50 -1.94 -20.81
N GLU A 622 -16.27 -3.20 -20.44
CA GLU A 622 -17.24 -4.03 -19.69
C GLU A 622 -17.66 -3.37 -18.37
N LEU A 623 -16.70 -2.84 -17.59
CA LEU A 623 -17.00 -2.12 -16.34
C LEU A 623 -17.80 -0.83 -16.61
N LEU A 624 -17.49 -0.12 -17.68
CA LEU A 624 -18.25 1.08 -18.08
C LEU A 624 -19.69 0.70 -18.47
N ALA A 625 -19.88 -0.38 -19.24
CA ALA A 625 -21.19 -0.89 -19.64
C ALA A 625 -22.07 -1.18 -18.41
N ILE A 626 -21.53 -1.89 -17.41
CA ILE A 626 -22.21 -2.13 -16.14
C ILE A 626 -22.56 -0.82 -15.43
N SER A 627 -21.61 0.14 -15.35
CA SER A 627 -21.91 1.43 -14.70
C SER A 627 -23.02 2.19 -15.41
N LYS A 628 -23.06 2.17 -16.75
CA LYS A 628 -24.06 2.86 -17.55
C LYS A 628 -25.42 2.18 -17.45
N ALA A 629 -25.46 0.85 -17.41
CA ALA A 629 -26.69 0.11 -17.15
C ALA A 629 -27.30 0.44 -15.78
N ILE A 630 -26.49 0.58 -14.72
CA ILE A 630 -27.00 1.04 -13.41
C ILE A 630 -27.56 2.47 -13.49
N ASP A 631 -26.86 3.37 -14.18
CA ASP A 631 -27.32 4.76 -14.36
C ASP A 631 -28.64 4.81 -15.16
N LEU A 632 -28.81 3.94 -16.17
CA LEU A 632 -30.04 3.78 -16.94
C LEU A 632 -31.17 3.18 -16.09
N ALA A 633 -30.90 2.11 -15.34
CA ALA A 633 -31.88 1.46 -14.46
C ALA A 633 -32.49 2.45 -13.45
N ASN A 634 -31.63 3.31 -12.86
CA ASN A 634 -32.07 4.36 -11.94
C ASN A 634 -32.94 5.43 -12.63
N LYS A 635 -32.70 5.73 -13.92
CA LYS A 635 -33.54 6.66 -14.68
C LYS A 635 -34.89 6.08 -15.05
N VAL A 636 -34.92 4.79 -15.41
CA VAL A 636 -36.16 4.08 -15.76
C VAL A 636 -37.05 3.92 -14.52
N GLY A 637 -36.46 3.72 -13.34
CA GLY A 637 -37.21 3.62 -12.08
C GLY A 637 -37.98 2.31 -11.89
N LEU A 638 -37.81 1.34 -12.80
CA LEU A 638 -38.39 0.00 -12.73
C LEU A 638 -37.36 -1.02 -12.23
N SER A 639 -37.86 -2.12 -11.64
CA SER A 639 -37.05 -3.28 -11.27
C SER A 639 -36.27 -3.79 -12.48
N THR A 640 -34.96 -3.84 -12.40
CA THR A 640 -34.06 -4.09 -13.54
C THR A 640 -33.01 -5.14 -13.21
N THR A 641 -32.91 -6.18 -14.05
CA THR A 641 -31.84 -7.17 -13.99
C THR A 641 -30.80 -6.88 -15.08
N ILE A 642 -29.55 -6.74 -14.67
CA ILE A 642 -28.41 -6.51 -15.57
C ILE A 642 -27.74 -7.85 -15.88
N VAL A 643 -27.54 -8.14 -17.17
CA VAL A 643 -26.98 -9.40 -17.67
C VAL A 643 -25.71 -9.09 -18.47
N GLY A 644 -24.60 -9.77 -18.17
CA GLY A 644 -23.37 -9.63 -18.96
C GLY A 644 -22.53 -10.90 -18.97
N ASP A 645 -21.62 -11.02 -19.94
CA ASP A 645 -20.83 -12.23 -20.15
C ASP A 645 -19.39 -12.15 -19.58
N SER A 646 -18.96 -10.98 -19.14
CA SER A 646 -17.69 -10.82 -18.43
C SER A 646 -17.76 -11.24 -16.97
N GLN A 647 -17.43 -12.52 -16.74
CA GLN A 647 -17.29 -13.06 -15.38
C GLN A 647 -16.24 -12.27 -14.56
N ALA A 648 -15.23 -11.70 -15.22
CA ALA A 648 -14.19 -10.92 -14.56
C ALA A 648 -14.71 -9.57 -14.06
N ALA A 649 -15.47 -8.83 -14.90
CA ALA A 649 -16.07 -7.56 -14.52
C ALA A 649 -17.12 -7.73 -13.42
N ILE A 650 -18.02 -8.71 -13.58
CA ILE A 650 -19.07 -9.02 -12.59
C ILE A 650 -18.46 -9.40 -11.23
N LYS A 651 -17.47 -10.30 -11.19
CA LYS A 651 -16.74 -10.64 -9.95
C LYS A 651 -16.02 -9.44 -9.34
N ALA A 652 -15.49 -8.54 -10.18
CA ALA A 652 -14.80 -7.35 -9.71
C ALA A 652 -15.75 -6.33 -9.08
N VAL A 653 -16.95 -6.16 -9.64
CA VAL A 653 -17.99 -5.26 -9.10
C VAL A 653 -18.58 -5.84 -7.83
N LEU A 654 -18.97 -7.11 -7.84
CA LEU A 654 -19.66 -7.74 -6.70
C LEU A 654 -18.73 -8.03 -5.51
N SER A 655 -17.41 -7.93 -5.68
CA SER A 655 -16.46 -8.12 -4.59
C SER A 655 -16.37 -6.85 -3.73
N PRO A 656 -16.83 -6.88 -2.45
CA PRO A 656 -16.63 -5.75 -1.53
C PRO A 656 -15.15 -5.43 -1.32
N ARG A 657 -14.28 -6.40 -1.63
CA ARG A 657 -12.82 -6.34 -1.48
C ARG A 657 -12.08 -6.02 -2.78
N THR A 658 -12.81 -5.59 -3.83
CA THR A 658 -12.19 -5.29 -5.12
C THR A 658 -11.09 -4.24 -4.97
N ARG A 659 -9.96 -4.48 -5.66
CA ARG A 659 -8.80 -3.57 -5.67
C ARG A 659 -8.89 -2.53 -6.79
N CYS A 660 -9.87 -2.66 -7.68
CA CYS A 660 -10.12 -1.73 -8.77
C CYS A 660 -11.00 -0.56 -8.26
N PRO A 661 -10.52 0.69 -8.27
CA PRO A 661 -11.30 1.84 -7.82
C PRO A 661 -12.62 2.01 -8.59
N VAL A 662 -12.58 1.79 -9.92
CA VAL A 662 -13.75 1.86 -10.80
C VAL A 662 -14.79 0.82 -10.39
N ALA A 663 -14.39 -0.44 -10.22
CA ALA A 663 -15.32 -1.49 -9.78
C ALA A 663 -15.89 -1.22 -8.39
N ARG A 664 -15.14 -0.59 -7.49
CA ARG A 664 -15.63 -0.16 -6.17
C ARG A 664 -16.65 0.96 -6.26
N GLN A 665 -16.44 1.93 -7.15
CA GLN A 665 -17.42 2.98 -7.41
C GLN A 665 -18.71 2.39 -7.97
N ILE A 666 -18.60 1.45 -8.91
CA ILE A 666 -19.76 0.72 -9.45
C ILE A 666 -20.47 -0.07 -8.36
N PHE A 667 -19.73 -0.77 -7.50
CA PHE A 667 -20.30 -1.46 -6.34
C PHE A 667 -21.09 -0.51 -5.44
N ARG A 668 -20.56 0.68 -5.13
CA ARG A 668 -21.29 1.69 -4.34
C ARG A 668 -22.52 2.22 -5.07
N LYS A 669 -22.45 2.48 -6.38
CA LYS A 669 -23.61 2.86 -7.20
C LYS A 669 -24.69 1.78 -7.13
N LEU A 670 -24.29 0.53 -7.27
CA LEU A 670 -25.15 -0.64 -7.19
C LEU A 670 -25.83 -0.76 -5.82
N GLN A 671 -25.08 -0.55 -4.73
CA GLN A 671 -25.63 -0.59 -3.36
C GLN A 671 -26.61 0.56 -3.06
N ARG A 672 -26.48 1.70 -3.73
CA ARG A 672 -27.38 2.86 -3.59
C ARG A 672 -28.59 2.80 -4.51
N SER A 673 -28.58 1.90 -5.50
CA SER A 673 -29.69 1.76 -6.43
C SER A 673 -30.84 1.01 -5.77
N GLU A 674 -32.06 1.51 -5.98
CA GLU A 674 -33.29 0.80 -5.61
C GLU A 674 -33.91 0.07 -6.80
N SER A 675 -33.54 0.47 -8.03
CA SER A 675 -34.06 -0.09 -9.27
C SER A 675 -33.37 -1.40 -9.68
N VAL A 676 -32.10 -1.60 -9.32
CA VAL A 676 -31.36 -2.80 -9.75
C VAL A 676 -31.69 -3.98 -8.84
N SER A 677 -32.40 -4.97 -9.38
CA SER A 677 -32.81 -6.20 -8.69
C SER A 677 -31.75 -7.30 -8.74
N GLY A 678 -30.93 -7.34 -9.79
CA GLY A 678 -29.90 -8.37 -9.96
C GLY A 678 -28.78 -8.00 -10.95
N LEU A 679 -27.61 -8.62 -10.75
CA LEU A 679 -26.48 -8.59 -11.68
C LEU A 679 -26.04 -10.04 -11.96
N VAL A 680 -26.26 -10.49 -13.20
CA VAL A 680 -26.23 -11.91 -13.58
C VAL A 680 -25.19 -12.16 -14.67
N TRP A 681 -24.49 -13.29 -14.56
CA TRP A 681 -23.51 -13.72 -15.56
C TRP A 681 -24.12 -14.75 -16.52
N VAL A 682 -23.84 -14.60 -17.82
CA VAL A 682 -24.18 -15.58 -18.87
C VAL A 682 -22.93 -15.98 -19.67
N PRO A 683 -22.87 -17.19 -20.26
CA PRO A 683 -21.78 -17.56 -21.15
C PRO A 683 -21.82 -16.75 -22.45
N SER A 684 -20.64 -16.47 -23.01
CA SER A 684 -20.46 -15.71 -24.26
C SER A 684 -20.54 -16.61 -25.49
N HIS A 685 -21.06 -16.08 -26.61
CA HIS A 685 -21.19 -16.73 -27.93
C HIS A 685 -21.89 -18.11 -27.93
N VAL A 686 -23.04 -18.20 -27.24
CA VAL A 686 -23.84 -19.44 -27.08
C VAL A 686 -25.31 -19.31 -27.52
N GLY A 687 -25.67 -18.33 -28.35
CA GLY A 687 -27.03 -18.20 -28.90
C GLY A 687 -28.02 -17.42 -28.04
N ILE A 688 -27.55 -16.63 -27.06
CA ILE A 688 -28.43 -15.79 -26.23
C ILE A 688 -28.70 -14.48 -26.99
N PRO A 689 -29.92 -14.23 -27.51
CA PRO A 689 -30.14 -13.15 -28.49
C PRO A 689 -29.71 -11.76 -28.02
N GLY A 690 -30.06 -11.38 -26.78
CA GLY A 690 -29.68 -10.09 -26.22
C GLY A 690 -28.17 -9.93 -25.95
N ASN A 691 -27.47 -11.03 -25.64
CA ASN A 691 -26.01 -11.01 -25.44
C ASN A 691 -25.27 -10.93 -26.78
N GLU A 692 -25.74 -11.65 -27.79
CA GLU A 692 -25.17 -11.59 -29.15
C GLU A 692 -25.42 -10.22 -29.80
N HIS A 693 -26.56 -9.59 -29.51
CA HIS A 693 -26.84 -8.24 -29.98
C HIS A 693 -25.84 -7.20 -29.43
N VAL A 694 -25.55 -7.21 -28.13
CA VAL A 694 -24.55 -6.27 -27.56
C VAL A 694 -23.12 -6.54 -28.04
N ASP A 695 -22.75 -7.81 -28.27
CA ASP A 695 -21.46 -8.20 -28.86
C ASP A 695 -21.32 -7.66 -30.30
N MET A 696 -22.40 -7.71 -31.08
CA MET A 696 -22.45 -7.07 -32.40
C MET A 696 -22.27 -5.54 -32.33
N LEU A 697 -22.96 -4.87 -31.41
CA LEU A 697 -22.89 -3.41 -31.20
C LEU A 697 -21.49 -2.92 -30.79
N VAL A 698 -20.75 -3.75 -30.06
CA VAL A 698 -19.38 -3.49 -29.63
C VAL A 698 -18.38 -3.75 -30.77
N THR A 699 -18.58 -4.82 -31.53
CA THR A 699 -17.68 -5.23 -32.61
C THR A 699 -17.78 -4.32 -33.82
N HIS A 700 -19.00 -3.95 -34.22
CA HIS A 700 -19.27 -3.17 -35.42
C HIS A 700 -19.49 -1.69 -35.07
N PRO A 701 -18.72 -0.75 -35.67
CA PRO A 701 -18.93 0.67 -35.46
C PRO A 701 -20.31 1.10 -35.98
N GLY A 702 -20.95 2.02 -35.25
CA GLY A 702 -22.34 2.43 -35.45
C GLY A 702 -22.66 3.67 -34.61
N GLU A 703 -23.93 4.06 -34.49
CA GLU A 703 -24.36 5.23 -33.72
C GLU A 703 -23.90 5.16 -32.25
N SER A 704 -23.51 6.32 -31.73
CA SER A 704 -22.89 6.46 -30.40
C SER A 704 -23.64 7.52 -29.60
N ASN A 705 -24.03 7.19 -28.38
CA ASN A 705 -24.69 8.09 -27.45
C ASN A 705 -23.69 9.03 -26.75
N GLY A 706 -22.41 8.98 -27.12
CA GLY A 706 -21.39 9.92 -26.69
C GLY A 706 -20.02 9.30 -26.47
N VAL A 707 -19.03 10.18 -26.35
CA VAL A 707 -17.64 9.81 -26.12
C VAL A 707 -17.32 9.86 -24.63
N VAL A 708 -16.71 8.78 -24.11
CA VAL A 708 -16.27 8.66 -22.72
C VAL A 708 -14.76 8.52 -22.68
N GLU A 709 -14.08 9.50 -22.09
CA GLU A 709 -12.67 9.37 -21.77
C GLU A 709 -12.50 8.68 -20.41
N LEU A 710 -11.80 7.54 -20.40
CA LEU A 710 -11.57 6.77 -19.19
C LEU A 710 -10.23 7.15 -18.52
N GLU A 711 -10.27 7.53 -17.24
CA GLU A 711 -9.05 7.90 -16.49
C GLU A 711 -8.03 6.74 -16.42
N PRO A 712 -6.76 6.94 -16.78
CA PRO A 712 -5.75 5.88 -16.73
C PRO A 712 -5.59 5.27 -15.33
N THR A 713 -5.44 3.94 -15.25
CA THR A 713 -5.13 3.28 -13.98
C THR A 713 -3.62 3.21 -13.73
N VAL A 714 -3.22 2.95 -12.48
CA VAL A 714 -1.82 2.64 -12.14
C VAL A 714 -1.28 1.49 -13.00
N GLY A 715 -2.10 0.48 -13.31
CA GLY A 715 -1.70 -0.65 -14.14
C GLY A 715 -1.39 -0.25 -15.59
N ASP A 716 -2.10 0.74 -16.12
CA ASP A 716 -1.90 1.26 -17.46
C ASP A 716 -0.57 2.01 -17.57
N PHE A 717 -0.27 2.84 -16.57
CA PHE A 717 1.02 3.49 -16.47
C PHE A 717 2.18 2.51 -16.27
N VAL A 718 1.99 1.41 -15.53
CA VAL A 718 3.00 0.33 -15.43
C VAL A 718 3.32 -0.25 -16.82
N LYS A 719 2.29 -0.50 -17.65
CA LYS A 719 2.49 -0.99 -19.03
C LYS A 719 3.20 0.05 -19.89
N ALA A 720 2.83 1.32 -19.78
CA ALA A 720 3.49 2.43 -20.47
C ALA A 720 4.98 2.52 -20.11
N ILE A 721 5.32 2.44 -18.82
CA ILE A 721 6.71 2.47 -18.33
C ILE A 721 7.50 1.31 -18.92
N LYS A 722 6.93 0.09 -18.90
CA LYS A 722 7.59 -1.08 -19.49
C LYS A 722 7.87 -0.90 -20.99
N ARG A 723 6.89 -0.42 -21.76
CA ARG A 723 7.05 -0.15 -23.20
C ARG A 723 8.10 0.94 -23.46
N GLY A 724 8.01 2.06 -22.74
CA GLY A 724 8.98 3.16 -22.87
C GLY A 724 10.40 2.73 -22.48
N THR A 725 10.55 1.91 -21.43
CA THR A 725 11.86 1.35 -21.04
C THR A 725 12.42 0.42 -22.12
N LEU A 726 11.58 -0.43 -22.72
CA LEU A 726 12.01 -1.33 -23.80
C LEU A 726 12.41 -0.54 -25.05
N SER A 727 11.63 0.49 -25.42
CA SER A 727 11.94 1.38 -26.55
C SER A 727 13.26 2.10 -26.34
N ALA A 728 13.46 2.70 -25.16
CA ALA A 728 14.73 3.36 -24.82
C ALA A 728 15.92 2.39 -24.78
N TRP A 729 15.68 1.13 -24.39
CA TRP A 729 16.72 0.11 -24.43
C TRP A 729 17.05 -0.27 -25.88
N GLN A 730 16.04 -0.43 -26.74
CA GLN A 730 16.24 -0.69 -28.17
C GLN A 730 17.03 0.43 -28.84
N GLU A 731 16.71 1.68 -28.52
CA GLU A 731 17.42 2.85 -29.04
C GLU A 731 18.90 2.87 -28.61
N LEU A 732 19.18 2.60 -27.33
CA LEU A 732 20.56 2.44 -26.83
C LEU A 732 21.30 1.29 -27.50
N TRP A 733 20.61 0.19 -27.80
CA TRP A 733 21.19 -0.95 -28.49
C TRP A 733 21.52 -0.60 -29.94
N SER A 734 20.58 -0.02 -30.68
CA SER A 734 20.77 0.38 -32.08
C SER A 734 21.89 1.42 -32.26
N LEU A 735 22.19 2.23 -31.25
CA LEU A 735 23.29 3.21 -31.25
C LEU A 735 24.63 2.64 -30.75
N SER A 736 24.70 1.36 -30.37
CA SER A 736 25.94 0.79 -29.84
C SER A 736 26.91 0.38 -30.94
N ASP A 737 28.17 0.83 -30.83
CA ASP A 737 29.28 0.57 -31.78
C ASP A 737 29.84 -0.87 -31.71
N HIS A 738 29.04 -1.86 -31.30
CA HIS A 738 29.46 -3.25 -31.22
C HIS A 738 29.28 -3.99 -32.55
N SER A 739 29.98 -5.13 -32.71
CA SER A 739 30.13 -5.81 -34.00
C SER A 739 28.80 -6.04 -34.72
N GLN A 740 28.80 -5.92 -36.05
CA GLN A 740 27.65 -6.20 -36.91
C GLN A 740 27.01 -7.56 -36.60
N GLU A 741 27.82 -8.56 -36.27
CA GLU A 741 27.38 -9.91 -35.89
C GLU A 741 26.42 -9.92 -34.69
N ALA A 742 26.66 -9.09 -33.67
CA ALA A 742 25.78 -9.03 -32.50
C ALA A 742 24.41 -8.44 -32.85
N HIS A 743 24.38 -7.45 -33.75
CA HIS A 743 23.16 -6.86 -34.29
C HIS A 743 22.40 -7.82 -35.22
N ILE A 744 23.10 -8.68 -35.97
CA ILE A 744 22.50 -9.74 -36.78
C ILE A 744 21.80 -10.78 -35.88
N LEU A 745 22.44 -11.18 -34.78
CA LEU A 745 21.87 -12.15 -33.84
C LEU A 745 20.71 -11.57 -33.01
N PHE A 746 20.76 -10.27 -32.70
CA PHE A 746 19.74 -9.58 -31.90
C PHE A 746 19.32 -8.27 -32.59
N PRO A 747 18.58 -8.33 -33.70
CA PRO A 747 18.12 -7.13 -34.41
C PRO A 747 17.12 -6.33 -33.58
N ARG A 748 16.38 -7.02 -32.71
CA ARG A 748 15.49 -6.43 -31.70
C ARG A 748 15.75 -7.04 -30.35
N ILE A 749 15.62 -6.23 -29.30
CA ILE A 749 15.72 -6.68 -27.93
C ILE A 749 14.56 -7.63 -27.64
N PRO A 750 14.84 -8.88 -27.26
CA PRO A 750 13.79 -9.85 -27.00
C PRO A 750 13.02 -9.47 -25.72
N PRO A 751 11.70 -9.73 -25.67
CA PRO A 751 10.91 -9.48 -24.48
C PRO A 751 11.44 -10.31 -23.29
N ASP A 752 11.35 -9.72 -22.09
CA ASP A 752 11.75 -10.36 -20.83
C ASP A 752 11.02 -11.70 -20.66
N ARG A 753 11.72 -12.76 -20.21
CA ARG A 753 11.19 -14.15 -20.05
C ARG A 753 10.17 -14.29 -18.90
N ARG A 754 9.49 -13.20 -18.51
CA ARG A 754 8.43 -13.16 -17.49
C ARG A 754 7.07 -12.83 -18.09
N HIS A 755 6.86 -13.22 -19.33
CA HIS A 755 5.55 -13.44 -19.92
C HIS A 755 5.39 -14.93 -20.17
#